data_AF-A0A0F2T908-F1
#
_entry.id   AF-A0A0F2T908-F1
#
_cell.length_a   1.000
_cell.length_b   1.000
_cell.length_c   1.000
_cell.angle_alpha   90.00
_cell.angle_beta   90.00
_cell.angle_gamma   90.00
#
_symmetry.space_group_name_H-M   'P 1'
#
loop_
_entity.id
_entity.type
_entity.pdbx_description
1 polymer ?
#
loop_
_entity_poly.entity_id
_entity_poly.type
_entity_poly.pdbx_seq_one_letter_code
_entity_poly.pdbx_strand_id
1 'polypeptide(L)'
;MAGRRNSGVLAVWAEAQRQQQRREEARWRAEEAELRRHERAQREAQRAAARTEREAKAAYQQSREAEAARRTAELAARVEELRGLLTAGLAAPAFGPQALLVRREVPPFDPGPLGVPVAMPDQHAAAYHVPAPDAAQARNAGVRRQYEQYVAQARARFERDWYAAQAQEAERQQRLAAYHREYLEWAERFRRQEEERGAGTQELLRRLRAGDPEAVQEYFTAGLYASAAWPEGFPHRLVAAWEASSRQLVVNWELPGPDVVPAAARVRYVKSDDREAEVARPATERKALYREVLAQSALRVAAELFRADRDGMLDSVVLNGFVLGIDPATGREAERFLSTLTASRAGFAALALDRVAPVECFLGLGGKLSARPERLDEVRPDRLPETVGGVPAGQGGEDEPDLFEMDPLDFEDLIAELFRLRGFRVMTTARSGDVGVDVVAEDLDPVTGGKIVIQAKRYKKTVPPTAVRDLESTVRHHGAIKGILVTTAGFGRGSYSYIEGKPLTLVSGPELVELLAEQGLRGRLGGGSAPTPAAAEPREEPAGARSSLTVSWQSRTAGGDPVDLDVTAFLCARGRVLSDEHFVFFNNPQDPDGAVRLHPTRSVPGEPTRAARLTLDLHRLPAAVEEVVVAVSTEEEEPPALPLGHVYGLAVTASYGPGAGGPARWPGANGGVPDSAMLLGAFQRADGGWQFAPSGRAVTNGLAGLATAFGVAVE
;
A
#
# COMPACT_ATOMS: atom_id res chain seq x y z
N MET A 1 -67.18 -63.30 99.09
CA MET A 1 -66.31 -64.05 98.16
C MET A 1 -66.73 -63.76 96.74
N ALA A 2 -65.74 -63.61 95.85
CA ALA A 2 -65.76 -63.72 94.38
C ALA A 2 -66.64 -62.75 93.57
N GLY A 3 -66.03 -62.12 92.55
CA GLY A 3 -66.73 -61.29 91.54
C GLY A 3 -65.99 -60.02 91.09
N ARG A 4 -64.66 -60.05 91.12
CA ARG A 4 -63.73 -59.00 90.68
C ARG A 4 -63.87 -58.68 89.17
N ARG A 5 -63.64 -57.40 88.87
CA ARG A 5 -62.92 -56.85 87.70
C ARG A 5 -63.61 -56.99 86.33
N ASN A 6 -64.36 -55.96 85.89
CA ASN A 6 -64.37 -55.64 84.45
C ASN A 6 -64.81 -54.23 84.03
N SER A 7 -65.32 -53.35 84.90
CA SER A 7 -65.87 -52.04 84.45
C SER A 7 -64.84 -50.91 84.29
N GLY A 8 -63.72 -50.94 85.03
CA GLY A 8 -62.66 -49.93 84.90
C GLY A 8 -61.83 -50.08 83.62
N VAL A 9 -61.71 -51.31 83.11
CA VAL A 9 -60.92 -51.60 81.90
C VAL A 9 -61.64 -51.09 80.66
N LEU A 10 -62.97 -51.22 80.57
CA LEU A 10 -63.77 -50.73 79.43
C LEU A 10 -63.83 -49.20 79.34
N ALA A 11 -63.90 -48.49 80.47
CA ALA A 11 -63.89 -47.02 80.49
C ALA A 11 -62.52 -46.44 80.07
N VAL A 12 -61.43 -47.02 80.60
CA VAL A 12 -60.05 -46.68 80.21
C VAL A 12 -59.78 -47.05 78.75
N TRP A 13 -60.34 -48.16 78.25
CA TRP A 13 -60.22 -48.58 76.86
C TRP A 13 -60.99 -47.65 75.90
N ALA A 14 -62.20 -47.21 76.28
CA ALA A 14 -62.97 -46.23 75.50
C ALA A 14 -62.33 -44.84 75.50
N GLU A 15 -61.67 -44.42 76.59
CA GLU A 15 -60.89 -43.19 76.64
C GLU A 15 -59.60 -43.28 75.83
N ALA A 16 -58.90 -44.41 75.90
CA ALA A 16 -57.73 -44.71 75.08
C ALA A 16 -58.08 -44.71 73.58
N GLN A 17 -59.22 -45.29 73.20
CA GLN A 17 -59.71 -45.31 71.81
C GLN A 17 -60.09 -43.89 71.31
N ARG A 18 -60.73 -43.05 72.14
CA ARG A 18 -60.98 -41.63 71.83
C ARG A 18 -59.71 -40.78 71.78
N GLN A 19 -58.69 -41.10 72.57
CA GLN A 19 -57.38 -40.45 72.47
C GLN A 19 -56.63 -40.90 71.21
N GLN A 20 -56.74 -42.18 70.83
CA GLN A 20 -56.14 -42.71 69.62
C GLN A 20 -56.78 -42.12 68.36
N GLN A 21 -58.12 -42.06 68.28
CA GLN A 21 -58.83 -41.38 67.19
C GLN A 21 -58.47 -39.90 67.09
N ARG A 22 -58.40 -39.16 68.20
CA ARG A 22 -57.97 -37.75 68.18
C ARG A 22 -56.52 -37.57 67.74
N ARG A 23 -55.64 -38.52 68.07
CA ARG A 23 -54.24 -38.53 67.60
C ARG A 23 -54.16 -38.85 66.10
N GLU A 24 -54.97 -39.77 65.61
CA GLU A 24 -55.05 -40.13 64.18
C GLU A 24 -55.65 -38.97 63.35
N GLU A 25 -56.73 -38.34 63.81
CA GLU A 25 -57.30 -37.14 63.18
C GLU A 25 -56.34 -35.95 63.22
N ALA A 26 -55.62 -35.75 64.33
CA ALA A 26 -54.61 -34.70 64.43
C ALA A 26 -53.41 -34.97 63.51
N ARG A 27 -52.99 -36.23 63.35
CA ARG A 27 -51.96 -36.65 62.38
C ARG A 27 -52.43 -36.42 60.95
N TRP A 28 -53.64 -36.86 60.60
CA TRP A 28 -54.24 -36.61 59.29
C TRP A 28 -54.33 -35.12 58.95
N ARG A 29 -54.82 -34.29 59.88
CA ARG A 29 -54.88 -32.83 59.70
C ARG A 29 -53.49 -32.19 59.61
N ALA A 30 -52.50 -32.71 60.33
CA ALA A 30 -51.12 -32.24 60.25
C ALA A 30 -50.49 -32.60 58.91
N GLU A 31 -50.67 -33.83 58.43
CA GLU A 31 -50.22 -34.31 57.12
C GLU A 31 -50.89 -33.52 55.99
N GLU A 32 -52.21 -33.28 56.06
CA GLU A 32 -52.94 -32.48 55.08
C GLU A 32 -52.50 -31.00 55.10
N ALA A 33 -52.22 -30.44 56.28
CA ALA A 33 -51.68 -29.09 56.43
C ALA A 33 -50.25 -28.96 55.88
N GLU A 34 -49.39 -29.97 56.09
CA GLU A 34 -48.06 -30.04 55.49
C GLU A 34 -48.12 -30.16 53.97
N LEU A 35 -49.00 -31.01 53.43
CA LEU A 35 -49.19 -31.15 51.98
C LEU A 35 -49.58 -29.80 51.35
N ARG A 36 -50.56 -29.10 51.95
CA ARG A 36 -50.99 -27.76 51.50
C ARG A 36 -49.89 -26.70 51.64
N ARG A 37 -49.04 -26.79 52.68
CA ARG A 37 -47.86 -25.91 52.85
C ARG A 37 -46.82 -26.17 51.76
N HIS A 38 -46.52 -27.45 51.49
CA HIS A 38 -45.62 -27.84 50.40
C HIS A 38 -46.14 -27.38 49.04
N GLU A 39 -47.43 -27.54 48.75
CA GLU A 39 -48.04 -27.04 47.50
C GLU A 39 -47.97 -25.52 47.37
N ARG A 40 -48.23 -24.77 48.46
CA ARG A 40 -48.10 -23.30 48.47
C ARG A 40 -46.65 -22.87 48.25
N ALA A 41 -45.70 -23.49 48.95
CA ALA A 41 -44.27 -23.23 48.80
C ALA A 41 -43.79 -23.53 47.38
N GLN A 42 -44.24 -24.64 46.76
CA GLN A 42 -43.93 -24.96 45.38
C GLN A 42 -44.50 -23.93 44.39
N ARG A 43 -45.75 -23.48 44.58
CA ARG A 43 -46.36 -22.43 43.73
C ARG A 43 -45.68 -21.08 43.89
N GLU A 44 -45.29 -20.72 45.11
CA GLU A 44 -44.51 -19.50 45.38
C GLU A 44 -43.12 -19.57 44.75
N ALA A 45 -42.42 -20.71 44.87
CA ALA A 45 -41.13 -20.94 44.22
C ALA A 45 -41.24 -20.87 42.68
N GLN A 46 -42.28 -21.46 42.07
CA GLN A 46 -42.53 -21.35 40.63
C GLN A 46 -42.82 -19.92 40.19
N ARG A 47 -43.62 -19.16 40.95
CA ARG A 47 -43.89 -17.74 40.67
C ARG A 47 -42.64 -16.88 40.82
N ALA A 48 -41.82 -17.14 41.84
CA ALA A 48 -40.54 -16.47 42.04
C ALA A 48 -39.58 -16.76 40.88
N ALA A 49 -39.44 -18.03 40.47
CA ALA A 49 -38.62 -18.44 39.34
C ALA A 49 -39.07 -17.78 38.02
N ALA A 50 -40.39 -17.80 37.73
CA ALA A 50 -40.94 -17.15 36.55
C ALA A 50 -40.76 -15.62 36.57
N ARG A 51 -40.80 -15.00 37.76
CA ARG A 51 -40.51 -13.57 37.92
C ARG A 51 -39.03 -13.28 37.65
N THR A 52 -38.12 -14.05 38.24
CA THR A 52 -36.67 -13.87 38.01
C THR A 52 -36.30 -14.11 36.55
N GLU A 53 -36.91 -15.07 35.87
CA GLU A 53 -36.69 -15.31 34.44
C GLU A 53 -37.18 -14.15 33.57
N ARG A 54 -38.36 -13.57 33.89
CA ARG A 54 -38.86 -12.38 33.21
C ARG A 54 -37.97 -11.16 33.44
N GLU A 55 -37.52 -10.96 34.67
CA GLU A 55 -36.60 -9.87 35.04
C GLU A 55 -35.26 -10.04 34.31
N ALA A 56 -34.69 -11.25 34.26
CA ALA A 56 -33.48 -11.55 33.51
C ALA A 56 -33.64 -11.30 32.00
N LYS A 57 -34.76 -11.75 31.41
CA LYS A 57 -35.06 -11.50 29.99
C LYS A 57 -35.24 -10.01 29.68
N ALA A 58 -35.90 -9.25 30.56
CA ALA A 58 -36.05 -7.81 30.41
C ALA A 58 -34.70 -7.08 30.52
N ALA A 59 -33.86 -7.46 31.50
CA ALA A 59 -32.52 -6.90 31.65
C ALA A 59 -31.62 -7.19 30.43
N TYR A 60 -31.70 -8.41 29.89
CA TYR A 60 -31.01 -8.77 28.66
C TYR A 60 -31.46 -7.89 27.49
N GLN A 61 -32.77 -7.76 27.25
CA GLN A 61 -33.31 -6.91 26.17
C GLN A 61 -32.90 -5.45 26.34
N GLN A 62 -32.95 -4.91 27.56
CA GLN A 62 -32.51 -3.56 27.85
C GLN A 62 -31.01 -3.36 27.57
N SER A 63 -30.18 -4.34 27.89
CA SER A 63 -28.75 -4.32 27.57
C SER A 63 -28.51 -4.29 26.05
N ARG A 64 -29.25 -5.10 25.28
CA ARG A 64 -29.15 -5.11 23.81
C ARG A 64 -29.63 -3.80 23.18
N GLU A 65 -30.70 -3.21 23.71
CA GLU A 65 -31.18 -1.89 23.27
C GLU A 65 -30.17 -0.77 23.59
N ALA A 66 -29.56 -0.81 24.78
CA ALA A 66 -28.53 0.16 25.18
C ALA A 66 -27.26 0.05 24.32
N GLU A 67 -26.85 -1.17 23.95
CA GLU A 67 -25.72 -1.39 23.04
C GLU A 67 -26.00 -0.84 21.64
N ALA A 68 -27.19 -1.11 21.09
CA ALA A 68 -27.61 -0.54 19.80
C ALA A 68 -27.69 1.00 19.83
N ALA A 69 -28.14 1.57 20.95
CA ALA A 69 -28.15 3.03 21.14
C ALA A 69 -26.73 3.61 21.22
N ARG A 70 -25.80 2.93 21.92
CA ARG A 70 -24.38 3.33 21.97
C ARG A 70 -23.75 3.36 20.59
N ARG A 71 -23.90 2.28 19.80
CA ARG A 71 -23.41 2.22 18.41
C ARG A 71 -24.01 3.30 17.52
N THR A 72 -25.30 3.61 17.72
CA THR A 72 -25.94 4.73 17.00
C THR A 72 -25.32 6.08 17.38
N ALA A 73 -24.99 6.30 18.65
CA ALA A 73 -24.30 7.50 19.10
C ALA A 73 -22.87 7.59 18.55
N GLU A 74 -22.14 6.47 18.45
CA GLU A 74 -20.81 6.40 17.82
C GLU A 74 -20.88 6.79 16.33
N LEU A 75 -21.86 6.26 15.58
CA LEU A 75 -22.10 6.63 14.18
C LEU A 75 -22.41 8.12 14.01
N ALA A 76 -23.21 8.70 14.91
CA ALA A 76 -23.54 10.12 14.90
C ALA A 76 -22.31 10.98 15.22
N ALA A 77 -21.53 10.61 16.25
CA ALA A 77 -20.30 11.31 16.62
C ALA A 77 -19.29 11.32 15.47
N ARG A 78 -19.14 10.20 14.74
CA ARG A 78 -18.29 10.14 13.55
C ARG A 78 -18.73 11.09 12.44
N VAL A 79 -20.04 11.25 12.22
CA VAL A 79 -20.54 12.23 11.23
C VAL A 79 -20.28 13.67 11.66
N GLU A 80 -20.49 13.98 12.94
CA GLU A 80 -20.21 15.32 13.46
C GLU A 80 -18.72 15.66 13.40
N GLU A 81 -17.83 14.70 13.67
CA GLU A 81 -16.38 14.84 13.47
C GLU A 81 -16.05 15.18 12.00
N LEU A 82 -16.66 14.46 11.04
CA LEU A 82 -16.49 14.72 9.60
C LEU A 82 -17.06 16.08 9.17
N ARG A 83 -18.17 16.54 9.75
CA ARG A 83 -18.75 17.88 9.51
C ARG A 83 -17.93 19.01 10.15
N GLY A 84 -17.12 18.68 11.15
CA GLY A 84 -16.28 19.61 11.90
C GLY A 84 -14.85 19.72 11.42
N LEU A 85 -14.46 19.05 10.32
CA LEU A 85 -13.07 18.96 9.83
C LEU A 85 -12.38 20.32 9.69
N LEU A 86 -13.02 21.26 8.99
CA LEU A 86 -12.45 22.58 8.74
C LEU A 86 -12.33 23.37 10.06
N THR A 87 -13.39 23.39 10.86
CA THR A 87 -13.43 24.08 12.14
C THR A 87 -12.37 23.55 13.12
N ALA A 88 -12.20 22.22 13.20
CA ALA A 88 -11.18 21.58 14.00
C ALA A 88 -9.76 21.97 13.56
N GLY A 89 -9.50 21.97 12.25
CA GLY A 89 -8.21 22.44 11.70
C GLY A 89 -7.94 23.92 11.97
N LEU A 90 -8.98 24.76 11.90
CA LEU A 90 -8.87 26.19 12.24
C LEU A 90 -8.58 26.42 13.72
N ALA A 91 -9.14 25.60 14.61
CA ALA A 91 -8.89 25.68 16.06
C ALA A 91 -7.49 25.21 16.46
N ALA A 92 -6.83 24.37 15.66
CA ALA A 92 -5.47 23.91 15.92
C ALA A 92 -4.45 25.07 15.87
N PRO A 93 -3.37 25.02 16.67
CA PRO A 93 -2.31 26.03 16.62
C PRO A 93 -1.66 26.03 15.23
N ALA A 94 -1.42 27.23 14.68
CA ALA A 94 -0.76 27.34 13.39
C ALA A 94 0.68 26.85 13.49
N PHE A 95 1.08 26.00 12.54
CA PHE A 95 2.47 25.60 12.38
C PHE A 95 3.35 26.84 12.16
N GLY A 96 4.58 26.79 12.67
CA GLY A 96 5.51 27.90 12.60
C GLY A 96 6.95 27.40 12.72
N PRO A 97 7.94 28.22 12.36
CA PRO A 97 9.36 27.84 12.45
C PRO A 97 9.78 27.31 13.83
N GLN A 98 9.15 27.81 14.90
CA GLN A 98 9.43 27.38 16.27
C GLN A 98 9.04 25.91 16.53
N ALA A 99 8.04 25.38 15.81
CA ALA A 99 7.60 24.00 15.96
C ALA A 99 8.70 23.01 15.55
N LEU A 100 9.53 23.38 14.56
CA LEU A 100 10.66 22.55 14.10
C LEU A 100 11.80 22.50 15.14
N LEU A 101 11.92 23.54 15.96
CA LEU A 101 13.00 23.70 16.95
C LEU A 101 12.73 23.00 18.29
N VAL A 102 11.55 22.38 18.47
CA VAL A 102 11.23 21.65 19.70
C VAL A 102 12.22 20.49 19.86
N ARG A 103 12.97 20.49 20.96
CA ARG A 103 13.93 19.43 21.30
C ARG A 103 13.24 18.28 22.01
N ARG A 104 13.60 17.04 21.68
CA ARG A 104 13.16 15.87 22.42
C ARG A 104 14.18 15.54 23.50
N GLU A 105 13.70 15.26 24.70
CA GLU A 105 14.57 14.88 25.82
C GLU A 105 14.74 13.36 25.90
N VAL A 106 15.88 12.92 26.41
CA VAL A 106 16.10 11.51 26.72
C VAL A 106 15.24 11.14 27.93
N PRO A 107 14.32 10.18 27.82
CA PRO A 107 13.56 9.68 28.96
C PRO A 107 14.50 9.08 30.01
N PRO A 108 14.20 9.21 31.32
CA PRO A 108 15.02 8.66 32.38
C PRO A 108 15.09 7.12 32.30
N PHE A 109 16.19 6.54 32.79
CA PHE A 109 16.36 5.09 32.86
C PHE A 109 15.31 4.46 33.81
N ASP A 110 14.52 3.53 33.29
CA ASP A 110 13.57 2.74 34.06
C ASP A 110 13.93 1.24 33.99
N PRO A 111 14.49 0.65 35.06
CA PRO A 111 14.86 -0.76 35.09
C PRO A 111 13.67 -1.71 35.29
N GLY A 112 12.47 -1.20 35.58
CA GLY A 112 11.29 -2.03 35.84
C GLY A 112 11.55 -3.13 36.89
N PRO A 113 11.16 -4.40 36.62
CA PRO A 113 11.40 -5.52 37.54
C PRO A 113 12.88 -5.79 37.85
N LEU A 114 13.80 -5.44 36.94
CA LEU A 114 15.24 -5.58 37.21
C LEU A 114 15.71 -4.58 38.27
N GLY A 115 14.94 -3.55 38.60
CA GLY A 115 15.24 -2.62 39.68
C GLY A 115 14.98 -3.20 41.08
N VAL A 116 14.26 -4.33 41.19
CA VAL A 116 13.87 -4.93 42.46
C VAL A 116 14.86 -6.02 42.87
N PRO A 117 15.60 -5.88 43.99
CA PRO A 117 16.52 -6.91 44.47
C PRO A 117 15.83 -8.24 44.81
N VAL A 118 16.52 -9.36 44.59
CA VAL A 118 16.01 -10.68 45.01
C VAL A 118 16.05 -10.75 46.54
N ALA A 119 14.91 -11.08 47.16
CA ALA A 119 14.83 -11.25 48.60
C ALA A 119 15.61 -12.50 49.04
N MET A 120 16.57 -12.32 49.96
CA MET A 120 17.32 -13.44 50.52
C MET A 120 16.48 -14.22 51.53
N PRO A 121 16.51 -15.57 51.54
CA PRO A 121 15.85 -16.36 52.56
C PRO A 121 16.35 -16.01 53.97
N ASP A 122 15.42 -15.90 54.92
CA ASP A 122 15.72 -15.71 56.34
C ASP A 122 15.75 -17.06 57.07
N GLN A 123 16.85 -17.36 57.75
CA GLN A 123 17.04 -18.59 58.53
C GLN A 123 16.02 -18.72 59.68
N HIS A 124 15.43 -17.61 60.14
CA HIS A 124 14.43 -17.58 61.20
C HIS A 124 13.00 -17.73 60.69
N ALA A 125 12.79 -17.83 59.36
CA ALA A 125 11.47 -18.00 58.79
C ALA A 125 10.85 -19.34 59.20
N ALA A 126 9.52 -19.36 59.36
CA ALA A 126 8.75 -20.55 59.73
C ALA A 126 8.99 -21.74 58.79
N ALA A 127 9.37 -21.49 57.53
CA ALA A 127 9.69 -22.50 56.53
C ALA A 127 10.97 -23.33 56.83
N TYR A 128 11.87 -22.82 57.67
CA TYR A 128 13.13 -23.47 58.08
C TYR A 128 13.19 -23.79 59.57
N HIS A 129 12.18 -23.38 60.34
CA HIS A 129 12.11 -23.64 61.76
C HIS A 129 11.68 -25.08 62.06
N VAL A 130 12.48 -25.79 62.86
CA VAL A 130 12.15 -27.11 63.38
C VAL A 130 11.91 -27.00 64.89
N PRO A 131 10.70 -27.27 65.39
CA PRO A 131 10.40 -27.15 66.81
C PRO A 131 11.16 -28.21 67.62
N ALA A 132 11.73 -27.79 68.75
CA ALA A 132 12.43 -28.70 69.65
C ALA A 132 11.45 -29.70 70.31
N PRO A 133 11.83 -30.98 70.47
CA PRO A 133 11.01 -31.95 71.19
C PRO A 133 10.93 -31.61 72.67
N ASP A 134 9.79 -31.89 73.29
CA ASP A 134 9.59 -31.65 74.72
C ASP A 134 10.52 -32.52 75.58
N ALA A 135 10.77 -32.11 76.83
CA ALA A 135 11.73 -32.77 77.73
C ALA A 135 11.47 -34.28 77.95
N ALA A 136 10.22 -34.73 77.84
CA ALA A 136 9.85 -36.15 77.91
C ALA A 136 10.20 -36.91 76.61
N GLN A 137 9.97 -36.29 75.46
CA GLN A 137 10.24 -36.85 74.12
C GLN A 137 11.75 -36.92 73.84
N ALA A 138 12.50 -35.92 74.31
CA ALA A 138 13.96 -35.85 74.17
C ALA A 138 14.72 -36.99 74.88
N ARG A 139 14.08 -37.74 75.80
CA ARG A 139 14.70 -38.92 76.44
C ARG A 139 14.82 -40.11 75.48
N ASN A 140 13.94 -40.22 74.48
CA ASN A 140 13.99 -41.28 73.49
C ASN A 140 15.12 -41.03 72.46
N ALA A 141 16.03 -41.99 72.32
CA ALA A 141 17.15 -41.89 71.38
C ALA A 141 16.72 -41.86 69.90
N GLY A 142 15.61 -42.51 69.55
CA GLY A 142 15.06 -42.47 68.19
C GLY A 142 14.49 -41.10 67.83
N VAL A 143 13.77 -40.47 68.78
CA VAL A 143 13.21 -39.11 68.59
C VAL A 143 14.32 -38.06 68.48
N ARG A 144 15.40 -38.17 69.26
CA ARG A 144 16.58 -37.31 69.13
C ARG A 144 17.23 -37.41 67.73
N ARG A 145 17.46 -38.63 67.23
CA ARG A 145 18.01 -38.84 65.87
C ARG A 145 17.08 -38.28 64.79
N GLN A 146 15.77 -38.45 64.94
CA GLN A 146 14.79 -37.93 63.99
C GLN A 146 14.74 -36.39 63.99
N TYR A 147 14.78 -35.76 65.17
CA TYR A 147 14.89 -34.31 65.31
C TYR A 147 16.19 -33.78 64.68
N GLU A 148 17.33 -34.41 64.96
CA GLU A 148 18.62 -34.08 64.33
C GLU A 148 18.56 -34.19 62.80
N GLN A 149 17.90 -35.22 62.26
CA GLN A 149 17.67 -35.38 60.83
C GLN A 149 16.79 -34.27 60.26
N TYR A 150 15.69 -33.89 60.92
CA TYR A 150 14.84 -32.78 60.47
C TYR A 150 15.56 -31.44 60.51
N VAL A 151 16.35 -31.17 61.56
CA VAL A 151 17.19 -29.97 61.64
C VAL A 151 18.22 -29.95 60.51
N ALA A 152 18.88 -31.08 60.23
CA ALA A 152 19.83 -31.18 59.12
C ALA A 152 19.16 -30.97 57.75
N GLN A 153 17.95 -31.50 57.54
CA GLN A 153 17.18 -31.30 56.31
C GLN A 153 16.74 -29.84 56.15
N ALA A 154 16.28 -29.19 57.23
CA ALA A 154 15.89 -27.79 57.23
C ALA A 154 17.08 -26.86 56.92
N ARG A 155 18.26 -27.14 57.50
CA ARG A 155 19.52 -26.45 57.17
C ARG A 155 19.91 -26.63 55.71
N ALA A 156 19.90 -27.87 55.22
CA ALA A 156 20.20 -28.15 53.81
C ALA A 156 19.20 -27.48 52.85
N ARG A 157 17.93 -27.36 53.24
CA ARG A 157 16.92 -26.61 52.47
C ARG A 157 17.23 -25.10 52.47
N PHE A 158 17.51 -24.52 53.63
CA PHE A 158 17.92 -23.12 53.74
C PHE A 158 19.17 -22.81 52.90
N GLU A 159 20.22 -23.64 53.01
CA GLU A 159 21.44 -23.48 52.22
C GLU A 159 21.15 -23.51 50.71
N ARG A 160 20.35 -24.48 50.23
CA ARG A 160 19.95 -24.54 48.82
C ARG A 160 19.18 -23.30 48.38
N ASP A 161 18.17 -22.89 49.15
CA ASP A 161 17.34 -21.73 48.81
C ASP A 161 18.18 -20.43 48.85
N TRP A 162 19.13 -20.33 49.78
CA TRP A 162 20.05 -19.20 49.91
C TRP A 162 21.02 -19.11 48.73
N TYR A 163 21.66 -20.22 48.35
CA TYR A 163 22.51 -20.26 47.14
C TYR A 163 21.72 -19.99 45.86
N ALA A 164 20.48 -20.49 45.75
CA ALA A 164 19.60 -20.22 44.62
C ALA A 164 19.23 -18.73 44.53
N ALA A 165 18.87 -18.10 45.65
CA ALA A 165 18.57 -16.67 45.70
C ALA A 165 19.82 -15.82 45.37
N GLN A 166 21.00 -16.21 45.86
CA GLN A 166 22.26 -15.54 45.56
C GLN A 166 22.60 -15.61 44.06
N ALA A 167 22.42 -16.78 43.44
CA ALA A 167 22.63 -16.95 42.00
C ALA A 167 21.65 -16.09 41.18
N GLN A 168 20.37 -16.04 41.56
CA GLN A 168 19.37 -15.18 40.93
C GLN A 168 19.69 -13.69 41.08
N GLU A 169 20.17 -13.26 42.25
CA GLU A 169 20.59 -11.87 42.47
C GLU A 169 21.82 -11.51 41.62
N ALA A 170 22.80 -12.41 41.51
CA ALA A 170 23.96 -12.21 40.64
C ALA A 170 23.56 -12.09 39.17
N GLU A 171 22.66 -12.96 38.69
CA GLU A 171 22.11 -12.89 37.34
C GLU A 171 21.32 -11.58 37.11
N ARG A 172 20.48 -11.18 38.06
CA ARG A 172 19.73 -9.92 38.00
C ARG A 172 20.68 -8.73 37.91
N GLN A 173 21.74 -8.68 38.71
CA GLN A 173 22.73 -7.61 38.68
C GLN A 173 23.47 -7.55 37.34
N GLN A 174 23.85 -8.70 36.76
CA GLN A 174 24.46 -8.76 35.43
C GLN A 174 23.51 -8.23 34.35
N ARG A 175 22.24 -8.66 34.37
CA ARG A 175 21.21 -8.20 33.43
C ARG A 175 20.90 -6.70 33.59
N LEU A 176 20.81 -6.21 34.82
CA LEU A 176 20.62 -4.78 35.10
C LEU A 176 21.80 -3.95 34.60
N ALA A 177 23.04 -4.41 34.81
CA ALA A 177 24.23 -3.73 34.31
C ALA A 177 24.31 -3.73 32.77
N ALA A 178 23.93 -4.83 32.12
CA ALA A 178 23.84 -4.91 30.67
C ALA A 178 22.78 -3.94 30.13
N TYR A 179 21.57 -3.95 30.69
CA TYR A 179 20.48 -3.07 30.27
C TYR A 179 20.81 -1.58 30.49
N HIS A 180 21.48 -1.25 31.59
CA HIS A 180 21.92 0.13 31.83
C HIS A 180 22.98 0.58 30.81
N ARG A 181 23.91 -0.30 30.40
CA ARG A 181 24.86 0.02 29.32
C ARG A 181 24.14 0.26 27.98
N GLU A 182 23.20 -0.61 27.62
CA GLU A 182 22.39 -0.46 26.40
C GLU A 182 21.62 0.86 26.41
N TYR A 183 21.04 1.23 27.56
CA TYR A 183 20.36 2.52 27.74
C TYR A 183 21.31 3.70 27.54
N LEU A 184 22.53 3.67 28.11
CA LEU A 184 23.49 4.76 27.96
C LEU A 184 23.93 4.93 26.51
N GLU A 185 24.24 3.83 25.82
CA GLU A 185 24.60 3.86 24.40
C GLU A 185 23.45 4.38 23.53
N TRP A 186 22.22 3.94 23.80
CA TRP A 186 21.04 4.45 23.13
C TRP A 186 20.83 5.95 23.41
N ALA A 187 20.99 6.40 24.66
CA ALA A 187 20.83 7.79 25.06
C ALA A 187 21.86 8.71 24.39
N GLU A 188 23.10 8.25 24.22
CA GLU A 188 24.12 8.98 23.46
C GLU A 188 23.78 9.06 21.97
N ARG A 189 23.37 7.94 21.35
CA ARG A 189 22.92 7.95 19.95
C ARG A 189 21.73 8.89 19.75
N PHE A 190 20.75 8.85 20.66
CA PHE A 190 19.58 9.72 20.64
C PHE A 190 19.98 11.20 20.73
N ARG A 191 20.87 11.56 21.65
CA ARG A 191 21.37 12.94 21.78
C ARG A 191 22.07 13.43 20.51
N ARG A 192 22.94 12.61 19.91
CA ARG A 192 23.61 12.96 18.64
C ARG A 192 22.61 13.18 17.50
N GLN A 193 21.62 12.29 17.36
CA GLN A 193 20.56 12.44 16.37
C GLN A 193 19.75 13.73 16.58
N GLU A 194 19.42 14.07 17.82
CA GLU A 194 18.72 15.33 18.12
C GLU A 194 19.58 16.57 17.86
N GLU A 195 20.89 16.50 18.07
CA GLU A 195 21.83 17.57 17.71
C GLU A 195 21.94 17.76 16.19
N GLU A 196 22.11 16.67 15.44
CA GLU A 196 22.15 16.67 13.97
C GLU A 196 20.83 17.19 13.38
N ARG A 197 19.69 16.70 13.89
CA ARG A 197 18.35 17.17 13.51
C ARG A 197 18.20 18.66 13.83
N GLY A 198 18.67 19.10 15.00
CA GLY A 198 18.65 20.49 15.41
C GLY A 198 19.46 21.39 14.48
N ALA A 199 20.67 20.97 14.09
CA ALA A 199 21.52 21.68 13.15
C ALA A 199 20.89 21.75 11.75
N GLY A 200 20.37 20.63 11.23
CA GLY A 200 19.65 20.59 9.96
C GLY A 200 18.42 21.49 9.94
N THR A 201 17.66 21.51 11.04
CA THR A 201 16.52 22.42 11.21
C THR A 201 16.96 23.89 11.15
N GLN A 202 18.05 24.25 11.83
CA GLN A 202 18.55 25.62 11.81
C GLN A 202 19.01 26.04 10.41
N GLU A 203 19.63 25.13 9.67
CA GLU A 203 20.05 25.36 8.29
C GLU A 203 18.86 25.52 7.35
N LEU A 204 17.84 24.66 7.46
CA LEU A 204 16.56 24.81 6.75
C LEU A 204 15.95 26.19 6.99
N LEU A 205 15.86 26.63 8.25
CA LEU A 205 15.33 27.95 8.58
C LEU A 205 16.18 29.11 8.04
N ARG A 206 17.50 28.92 7.90
CA ARG A 206 18.39 29.90 7.27
C ARG A 206 18.13 29.99 5.77
N ARG A 207 18.02 28.85 5.07
CA ARG A 207 17.67 28.76 3.63
C ARG A 207 16.28 29.31 3.34
N LEU A 208 15.30 28.99 4.19
CA LEU A 208 13.94 29.51 4.12
C LEU A 208 13.93 31.05 4.14
N ARG A 209 14.65 31.68 5.09
CA ARG A 209 14.79 33.15 5.14
C ARG A 209 15.50 33.74 3.92
N ALA A 210 16.35 32.97 3.26
CA ALA A 210 17.00 33.37 2.01
C ALA A 210 16.09 33.21 0.78
N GLY A 211 14.89 32.64 0.93
CA GLY A 211 13.95 32.39 -0.17
C GLY A 211 14.33 31.20 -1.06
N ASP A 212 15.14 30.28 -0.54
CA ASP A 212 15.58 29.09 -1.26
C ASP A 212 14.38 28.19 -1.63
N PRO A 213 14.18 27.83 -2.91
CA PRO A 213 12.99 27.12 -3.37
C PRO A 213 12.70 25.80 -2.66
N GLU A 214 13.74 24.97 -2.47
CA GLU A 214 13.63 23.68 -1.80
C GLU A 214 13.27 23.86 -0.33
N ALA A 215 13.92 24.80 0.37
CA ALA A 215 13.62 25.08 1.76
C ALA A 215 12.19 25.60 1.99
N VAL A 216 11.66 26.40 1.05
CA VAL A 216 10.26 26.86 1.08
C VAL A 216 9.31 25.68 0.93
N GLN A 217 9.54 24.81 -0.05
CA GLN A 217 8.74 23.59 -0.25
C GLN A 217 8.79 22.66 0.97
N GLU A 218 9.98 22.41 1.51
CA GLU A 218 10.21 21.56 2.67
C GLU A 218 9.49 22.11 3.91
N TYR A 219 9.56 23.42 4.15
CA TYR A 219 8.88 24.08 5.26
C TYR A 219 7.35 23.91 5.22
N PHE A 220 6.73 24.18 4.07
CA PHE A 220 5.28 24.04 3.94
C PHE A 220 4.82 22.59 4.01
N THR A 221 5.60 21.68 3.43
CA THR A 221 5.36 20.23 3.50
C THR A 221 5.44 19.73 4.95
N ALA A 222 6.45 20.16 5.71
CA ALA A 222 6.58 19.85 7.13
C ALA A 222 5.40 20.39 7.94
N GLY A 223 4.86 21.57 7.58
CA GLY A 223 3.67 22.13 8.21
C GLY A 223 2.42 21.29 8.01
N LEU A 224 2.24 20.71 6.82
CA LEU A 224 1.14 19.79 6.53
C LEU A 224 1.28 18.46 7.28
N TYR A 225 2.50 17.90 7.37
CA TYR A 225 2.76 16.67 8.14
C TYR A 225 2.61 16.87 9.65
N ALA A 226 2.93 18.07 10.16
CA ALA A 226 2.77 18.41 11.57
C ALA A 226 1.30 18.67 11.97
N SER A 227 0.37 18.67 11.01
CA SER A 227 -1.06 18.89 11.26
C SER A 227 -1.67 17.73 12.05
N ALA A 228 -1.85 17.94 13.35
CA ALA A 228 -2.26 16.90 14.30
C ALA A 228 -3.79 16.67 14.41
N ALA A 229 -4.61 17.39 13.66
CA ALA A 229 -6.07 17.43 13.89
C ALA A 229 -6.91 16.63 12.87
N TRP A 230 -6.31 15.69 12.12
CA TRP A 230 -7.05 14.86 11.18
C TRP A 230 -7.73 13.68 11.89
N PRO A 231 -8.99 13.31 11.54
CA PRO A 231 -9.65 12.15 12.13
C PRO A 231 -8.93 10.84 11.84
N GLU A 232 -9.17 9.84 12.67
CA GLU A 232 -8.64 8.50 12.47
C GLU A 232 -9.06 7.94 11.10
N GLY A 233 -8.13 7.30 10.39
CA GLY A 233 -8.34 6.71 9.07
C GLY A 233 -8.22 7.67 7.89
N PHE A 234 -7.85 8.94 8.12
CA PHE A 234 -7.50 9.84 7.02
C PHE A 234 -6.11 9.52 6.48
N PRO A 235 -5.91 9.56 5.15
CA PRO A 235 -4.58 9.42 4.57
C PRO A 235 -3.74 10.69 4.77
N HIS A 236 -2.42 10.53 4.60
CA HIS A 236 -1.43 11.59 4.84
C HIS A 236 -0.40 11.73 3.71
N ARG A 237 -0.60 11.05 2.56
CA ARG A 237 0.32 11.19 1.43
C ARG A 237 0.14 12.54 0.77
N LEU A 238 1.25 13.18 0.46
CA LEU A 238 1.27 14.41 -0.31
C LEU A 238 2.48 14.46 -1.23
N VAL A 239 2.33 15.18 -2.33
CA VAL A 239 3.43 15.63 -3.19
C VAL A 239 3.29 17.13 -3.37
N ALA A 240 4.35 17.89 -3.16
CA ALA A 240 4.31 19.35 -3.26
C ALA A 240 5.47 19.87 -4.08
N ALA A 241 5.25 20.96 -4.81
CA ALA A 241 6.28 21.67 -5.55
C ALA A 241 6.11 23.19 -5.44
N TRP A 242 7.22 23.91 -5.31
CA TRP A 242 7.23 25.36 -5.12
C TRP A 242 7.70 26.11 -6.37
N GLU A 243 6.89 27.09 -6.83
CA GLU A 243 7.25 28.00 -7.91
C GLU A 243 7.65 29.37 -7.36
N ALA A 244 8.95 29.68 -7.42
CA ALA A 244 9.48 30.94 -6.88
C ALA A 244 9.02 32.18 -7.67
N SER A 245 8.80 32.07 -9.00
CA SER A 245 8.45 33.21 -9.86
C SER A 245 7.05 33.75 -9.61
N SER A 246 6.09 32.87 -9.31
CA SER A 246 4.69 33.20 -9.01
C SER A 246 4.35 33.12 -7.53
N ARG A 247 5.34 32.71 -6.69
CA ARG A 247 5.18 32.48 -5.26
C ARG A 247 4.01 31.54 -4.97
N GLN A 248 3.93 30.46 -5.74
CA GLN A 248 2.84 29.50 -5.73
C GLN A 248 3.32 28.13 -5.27
N LEU A 249 2.58 27.51 -4.35
CA LEU A 249 2.78 26.11 -3.99
C LEU A 249 1.71 25.25 -4.66
N VAL A 250 2.13 24.21 -5.37
CA VAL A 250 1.24 23.21 -5.96
C VAL A 250 1.33 21.94 -5.13
N VAL A 251 0.21 21.43 -4.64
CA VAL A 251 0.15 20.28 -3.73
C VAL A 251 -0.87 19.27 -4.21
N ASN A 252 -0.44 18.03 -4.40
CA ASN A 252 -1.32 16.87 -4.45
C ASN A 252 -1.49 16.35 -3.03
N TRP A 253 -2.73 16.23 -2.57
CA TRP A 253 -3.08 15.79 -1.23
C TRP A 253 -4.01 14.59 -1.29
N GLU A 254 -3.66 13.51 -0.59
CA GLU A 254 -4.51 12.33 -0.53
C GLU A 254 -5.76 12.61 0.32
N LEU A 255 -6.92 12.31 -0.24
CA LEU A 255 -8.23 12.44 0.38
C LEU A 255 -8.72 11.05 0.82
N PRO A 256 -9.55 10.96 1.87
CA PRO A 256 -10.15 9.68 2.23
C PRO A 256 -11.13 9.22 1.15
N GLY A 257 -11.22 7.91 0.94
CA GLY A 257 -12.23 7.31 0.05
C GLY A 257 -13.67 7.45 0.57
N PRO A 258 -14.68 7.08 -0.23
CA PRO A 258 -16.10 7.24 0.13
C PRO A 258 -16.54 6.45 1.37
N ASP A 259 -15.81 5.41 1.73
CA ASP A 259 -16.09 4.56 2.89
C ASP A 259 -15.83 5.25 4.24
N VAL A 260 -15.16 6.42 4.23
CA VAL A 260 -15.00 7.25 5.43
C VAL A 260 -16.34 7.69 6.02
N VAL A 261 -17.38 7.81 5.17
CA VAL A 261 -18.74 8.13 5.60
C VAL A 261 -19.48 6.83 5.94
N PRO A 262 -19.88 6.62 7.21
CA PRO A 262 -20.53 5.37 7.60
C PRO A 262 -21.78 5.07 6.76
N ALA A 263 -21.86 3.83 6.24
CA ALA A 263 -22.99 3.38 5.44
C ALA A 263 -24.28 3.25 6.27
N ALA A 264 -24.17 3.00 7.57
CA ALA A 264 -25.29 2.94 8.50
C ALA A 264 -25.60 4.32 9.09
N ALA A 265 -26.89 4.66 9.18
CA ALA A 265 -27.37 5.84 9.89
C ALA A 265 -27.62 5.56 11.37
N ARG A 266 -28.08 4.35 11.70
CA ARG A 266 -28.34 3.91 13.09
C ARG A 266 -28.38 2.39 13.19
N VAL A 267 -28.23 1.88 14.40
CA VAL A 267 -28.39 0.46 14.74
C VAL A 267 -29.66 0.29 15.55
N ARG A 268 -30.48 -0.72 15.22
CA ARG A 268 -31.67 -1.09 16.01
C ARG A 268 -31.57 -2.55 16.46
N TYR A 269 -32.01 -2.82 17.68
CA TYR A 269 -32.17 -4.18 18.16
C TYR A 269 -33.52 -4.76 17.72
N VAL A 270 -33.50 -5.90 17.02
CA VAL A 270 -34.68 -6.61 16.53
C VAL A 270 -35.01 -7.74 17.50
N LYS A 271 -36.02 -7.51 18.36
CA LYS A 271 -36.43 -8.42 19.43
C LYS A 271 -36.88 -9.81 18.97
N SER A 272 -37.45 -9.91 17.76
CA SER A 272 -37.95 -11.18 17.22
C SER A 272 -36.83 -12.16 16.87
N ASP A 273 -35.71 -11.62 16.40
CA ASP A 273 -34.60 -12.38 15.81
C ASP A 273 -33.35 -12.34 16.71
N ASP A 274 -33.45 -11.70 17.88
CA ASP A 274 -32.36 -11.43 18.82
C ASP A 274 -31.06 -10.94 18.15
N ARG A 275 -31.20 -9.96 17.25
CA ARG A 275 -30.07 -9.44 16.47
C ARG A 275 -30.09 -7.93 16.36
N GLU A 276 -28.92 -7.37 16.12
CA GLU A 276 -28.80 -5.98 15.69
C GLU A 276 -29.00 -5.89 14.18
N ALA A 277 -29.73 -4.87 13.75
CA ALA A 277 -29.94 -4.54 12.36
C ALA A 277 -29.52 -3.09 12.12
N GLU A 278 -28.64 -2.90 11.15
CA GLU A 278 -28.25 -1.58 10.68
C GLU A 278 -29.32 -1.00 9.76
N VAL A 279 -29.65 0.27 9.98
CA VAL A 279 -30.50 1.04 9.08
C VAL A 279 -29.58 1.84 8.17
N ALA A 280 -29.59 1.51 6.88
CA ALA A 280 -28.76 2.16 5.89
C ALA A 280 -29.05 3.67 5.82
N ARG A 281 -27.98 4.46 5.68
CA ARG A 281 -28.06 5.89 5.42
C ARG A 281 -28.54 6.13 3.99
N PRO A 282 -29.45 7.10 3.75
CA PRO A 282 -29.86 7.48 2.41
C PRO A 282 -28.65 7.80 1.53
N ALA A 283 -28.66 7.29 0.28
CA ALA A 283 -27.55 7.50 -0.65
C ALA A 283 -27.32 8.99 -0.96
N THR A 284 -28.38 9.81 -0.99
CA THR A 284 -28.29 11.26 -1.19
C THR A 284 -27.56 11.96 -0.03
N GLU A 285 -27.86 11.57 1.20
CA GLU A 285 -27.20 12.09 2.40
C GLU A 285 -25.73 11.66 2.44
N ARG A 286 -25.44 10.39 2.14
CA ARG A 286 -24.05 9.89 2.10
C ARG A 286 -23.20 10.63 1.06
N LYS A 287 -23.75 10.88 -0.13
CA LYS A 287 -23.09 11.64 -1.20
C LYS A 287 -22.83 13.09 -0.79
N ALA A 288 -23.82 13.74 -0.18
CA ALA A 288 -23.69 15.11 0.28
C ALA A 288 -22.59 15.24 1.35
N LEU A 289 -22.61 14.35 2.36
CA LEU A 289 -21.59 14.28 3.41
C LEU A 289 -20.19 14.05 2.83
N TYR A 290 -20.04 13.10 1.91
CA TYR A 290 -18.72 12.82 1.34
C TYR A 290 -18.20 14.01 0.53
N ARG A 291 -19.04 14.64 -0.29
CA ARG A 291 -18.66 15.85 -1.04
C ARG A 291 -18.30 17.02 -0.11
N GLU A 292 -18.98 17.15 1.02
CA GLU A 292 -18.66 18.13 2.06
C GLU A 292 -17.31 17.83 2.73
N VAL A 293 -17.01 16.57 3.03
CA VAL A 293 -15.69 16.14 3.55
C VAL A 293 -14.58 16.53 2.58
N LEU A 294 -14.72 16.27 1.27
CA LEU A 294 -13.69 16.63 0.30
C LEU A 294 -13.43 18.15 0.26
N ALA A 295 -14.50 18.95 0.25
CA ALA A 295 -14.41 20.41 0.26
C ALA A 295 -13.75 20.93 1.54
N GLN A 296 -14.15 20.41 2.71
CA GLN A 296 -13.56 20.79 3.99
C GLN A 296 -12.07 20.43 4.07
N SER A 297 -11.68 19.24 3.62
CA SER A 297 -10.28 18.81 3.62
C SER A 297 -9.42 19.75 2.79
N ALA A 298 -9.83 20.08 1.57
CA ALA A 298 -9.07 20.98 0.71
C ALA A 298 -9.00 22.41 1.25
N LEU A 299 -10.12 22.95 1.77
CA LEU A 299 -10.12 24.28 2.42
C LEU A 299 -9.23 24.31 3.66
N ARG A 300 -9.22 23.23 4.43
CA ARG A 300 -8.39 23.10 5.62
C ARG A 300 -6.90 23.09 5.27
N VAL A 301 -6.48 22.29 4.28
CA VAL A 301 -5.09 22.27 3.80
C VAL A 301 -4.66 23.66 3.33
N ALA A 302 -5.51 24.35 2.55
CA ALA A 302 -5.23 25.74 2.13
C ALA A 302 -5.07 26.68 3.33
N ALA A 303 -5.97 26.58 4.32
CA ALA A 303 -5.90 27.38 5.54
C ALA A 303 -4.64 27.12 6.35
N GLU A 304 -4.22 25.87 6.47
CA GLU A 304 -2.99 25.49 7.17
C GLU A 304 -1.75 26.08 6.49
N LEU A 305 -1.66 26.01 5.16
CA LEU A 305 -0.56 26.60 4.39
C LEU A 305 -0.51 28.13 4.53
N PHE A 306 -1.64 28.82 4.36
CA PHE A 306 -1.67 30.27 4.48
C PHE A 306 -1.40 30.77 5.91
N ARG A 307 -1.76 29.99 6.94
CA ARG A 307 -1.49 30.29 8.35
C ARG A 307 -0.05 29.96 8.76
N ALA A 308 0.57 28.96 8.13
CA ALA A 308 1.98 28.63 8.33
C ALA A 308 2.89 29.73 7.77
N ASP A 309 2.46 30.41 6.71
CA ASP A 309 3.23 31.50 6.12
C ASP A 309 3.19 32.80 6.94
N ARG A 310 4.17 32.93 7.84
CA ARG A 310 4.39 34.12 8.69
C ARG A 310 5.05 35.28 7.95
N ASP A 311 5.88 34.98 6.96
CA ASP A 311 6.75 35.94 6.27
C ASP A 311 6.16 36.39 4.91
N GLY A 312 4.95 35.93 4.60
CA GLY A 312 4.21 36.30 3.39
C GLY A 312 4.79 35.69 2.13
N MET A 313 5.52 34.58 2.21
CA MET A 313 6.14 33.85 1.09
C MET A 313 5.14 33.38 0.03
N LEU A 314 3.94 32.94 0.42
CA LEU A 314 2.92 32.34 -0.45
C LEU A 314 1.92 33.39 -0.98
N ASP A 315 1.90 33.63 -2.29
CA ASP A 315 0.86 34.45 -2.92
C ASP A 315 -0.37 33.63 -3.33
N SER A 316 -0.17 32.36 -3.70
CA SER A 316 -1.26 31.43 -4.03
C SER A 316 -0.91 29.97 -3.77
N VAL A 317 -1.93 29.12 -3.72
CA VAL A 317 -1.81 27.66 -3.58
C VAL A 317 -2.70 26.99 -4.61
N VAL A 318 -2.19 25.96 -5.29
CA VAL A 318 -2.98 25.01 -6.07
C VAL A 318 -3.04 23.71 -5.29
N LEU A 319 -4.24 23.26 -4.93
CA LEU A 319 -4.47 22.00 -4.22
C LEU A 319 -5.23 21.04 -5.11
N ASN A 320 -4.69 19.84 -5.30
CA ASN A 320 -5.37 18.75 -5.99
C ASN A 320 -5.61 17.63 -5.00
N GLY A 321 -6.87 17.34 -4.72
CA GLY A 321 -7.24 16.23 -3.87
C GLY A 321 -7.44 14.96 -4.68
N PHE A 322 -6.63 13.94 -4.42
CA PHE A 322 -6.72 12.63 -5.06
C PHE A 322 -7.12 11.54 -4.09
N VAL A 323 -7.70 10.46 -4.57
CA VAL A 323 -7.86 9.21 -3.82
C VAL A 323 -7.16 8.09 -4.55
N LEU A 324 -6.62 7.12 -3.82
CA LEU A 324 -6.22 5.85 -4.42
C LEU A 324 -7.47 5.01 -4.67
N GLY A 325 -7.65 4.57 -5.91
CA GLY A 325 -8.79 3.77 -6.29
C GLY A 325 -8.44 2.77 -7.38
N ILE A 326 -9.04 1.59 -7.31
CA ILE A 326 -8.93 0.60 -8.37
C ILE A 326 -9.68 1.12 -9.59
N ASP A 327 -8.99 1.20 -10.71
CA ASP A 327 -9.62 1.54 -11.97
C ASP A 327 -10.42 0.34 -12.50
N PRO A 328 -11.76 0.44 -12.66
CA PRO A 328 -12.56 -0.68 -13.15
C PRO A 328 -12.19 -1.13 -14.57
N ALA A 329 -11.52 -0.26 -15.35
CA ALA A 329 -11.09 -0.57 -16.70
C ALA A 329 -9.77 -1.36 -16.76
N THR A 330 -8.84 -1.09 -15.83
CA THR A 330 -7.49 -1.72 -15.82
C THR A 330 -7.26 -2.67 -14.65
N GLY A 331 -8.12 -2.67 -13.63
CA GLY A 331 -7.97 -3.45 -12.40
C GLY A 331 -6.80 -3.01 -11.51
N ARG A 332 -6.07 -1.97 -11.89
CA ARG A 332 -4.90 -1.45 -11.18
C ARG A 332 -5.31 -0.29 -10.28
N GLU A 333 -4.62 -0.17 -9.15
CA GLU A 333 -4.75 1.00 -8.28
C GLU A 333 -4.09 2.21 -8.95
N ALA A 334 -4.82 3.33 -8.99
CA ALA A 334 -4.35 4.57 -9.59
C ALA A 334 -4.83 5.78 -8.77
N GLU A 335 -4.12 6.89 -8.91
CA GLU A 335 -4.53 8.18 -8.34
C GLU A 335 -5.70 8.77 -9.15
N ARG A 336 -6.82 9.02 -8.48
CA ARG A 336 -8.00 9.64 -9.09
C ARG A 336 -8.27 10.98 -8.42
N PHE A 337 -8.09 12.06 -9.17
CA PHE A 337 -8.30 13.42 -8.67
C PHE A 337 -9.80 13.72 -8.56
N LEU A 338 -10.29 13.98 -7.35
CA LEU A 338 -11.70 14.29 -7.09
C LEU A 338 -11.95 15.77 -6.84
N SER A 339 -10.90 16.55 -6.63
CA SER A 339 -11.00 17.98 -6.38
C SER A 339 -9.76 18.73 -6.88
N THR A 340 -9.93 19.96 -7.31
CA THR A 340 -8.82 20.91 -7.53
C THR A 340 -9.25 22.32 -7.09
N LEU A 341 -8.36 23.06 -6.47
CA LEU A 341 -8.59 24.41 -5.95
C LEU A 341 -7.36 25.28 -6.17
N THR A 342 -7.53 26.38 -6.90
CA THR A 342 -6.52 27.43 -7.01
C THR A 342 -6.94 28.62 -6.15
N ALA A 343 -6.30 28.82 -5.00
CA ALA A 343 -6.64 29.88 -4.04
C ALA A 343 -5.51 30.91 -3.95
N SER A 344 -5.85 32.20 -4.06
CA SER A 344 -4.91 33.29 -3.75
C SER A 344 -4.99 33.68 -2.28
N ARG A 345 -3.89 34.16 -1.70
CA ARG A 345 -3.86 34.67 -0.32
C ARG A 345 -4.92 35.76 -0.12
N ALA A 346 -5.02 36.71 -1.04
CA ALA A 346 -5.96 37.81 -0.95
C ALA A 346 -7.41 37.34 -0.97
N GLY A 347 -7.74 36.41 -1.87
CA GLY A 347 -9.08 35.80 -1.94
C GLY A 347 -9.42 35.01 -0.68
N PHE A 348 -8.45 34.28 -0.14
CA PHE A 348 -8.64 33.45 1.05
C PHE A 348 -8.75 34.27 2.35
N ALA A 349 -7.95 35.34 2.49
CA ALA A 349 -7.96 36.22 3.66
C ALA A 349 -9.25 37.06 3.78
N ALA A 350 -10.00 37.24 2.69
CA ALA A 350 -11.30 37.91 2.70
C ALA A 350 -12.42 37.04 3.28
N LEU A 351 -12.19 35.74 3.50
CA LEU A 351 -13.20 34.79 3.95
C LEU A 351 -13.16 34.58 5.47
N ALA A 352 -14.34 34.55 6.10
CA ALA A 352 -14.52 34.08 7.46
C ALA A 352 -14.79 32.56 7.46
N LEU A 353 -13.72 31.76 7.32
CA LEU A 353 -13.80 30.30 7.12
C LEU A 353 -14.47 29.53 8.25
N ASP A 354 -14.58 30.11 9.45
CA ASP A 354 -15.30 29.54 10.59
C ASP A 354 -16.83 29.55 10.38
N ARG A 355 -17.34 30.28 9.38
CA ARG A 355 -18.78 30.52 9.16
C ARG A 355 -19.25 30.17 7.76
N VAL A 356 -18.39 29.64 6.91
CA VAL A 356 -18.74 29.32 5.52
C VAL A 356 -19.42 27.97 5.41
N ALA A 357 -20.32 27.83 4.42
CA ALA A 357 -20.71 26.51 3.92
C ALA A 357 -19.53 25.95 3.08
N PRO A 358 -18.89 24.84 3.48
CA PRO A 358 -17.61 24.43 2.88
C PRO A 358 -17.67 24.19 1.37
N VAL A 359 -18.71 23.52 0.88
CA VAL A 359 -18.87 23.23 -0.55
C VAL A 359 -19.08 24.52 -1.36
N GLU A 360 -19.92 25.43 -0.88
CA GLU A 360 -20.19 26.71 -1.56
C GLU A 360 -18.96 27.61 -1.56
N CYS A 361 -18.24 27.66 -0.44
CA CYS A 361 -16.98 28.40 -0.33
C CYS A 361 -15.91 27.86 -1.28
N PHE A 362 -15.73 26.53 -1.30
CA PHE A 362 -14.77 25.88 -2.18
C PHE A 362 -15.05 26.20 -3.65
N LEU A 363 -16.31 26.09 -4.08
CA LEU A 363 -16.71 26.41 -5.44
C LEU A 363 -16.61 27.92 -5.73
N GLY A 364 -16.93 28.77 -4.76
CA GLY A 364 -16.84 30.23 -4.87
C GLY A 364 -15.42 30.75 -5.04
N LEU A 365 -14.43 30.01 -4.52
CA LEU A 365 -12.99 30.25 -4.77
C LEU A 365 -12.52 29.78 -6.16
N GLY A 366 -13.43 29.29 -7.01
CA GLY A 366 -13.09 28.74 -8.33
C GLY A 366 -12.67 27.26 -8.30
N GLY A 367 -12.81 26.59 -7.14
CA GLY A 367 -12.52 25.18 -7.02
C GLY A 367 -13.48 24.30 -7.82
N LYS A 368 -13.00 23.14 -8.27
CA LYS A 368 -13.79 22.12 -8.97
C LYS A 368 -13.85 20.85 -8.10
N LEU A 369 -15.06 20.33 -7.89
CA LEU A 369 -15.32 19.10 -7.16
C LEU A 369 -16.03 18.09 -8.05
N SER A 370 -15.63 16.82 -7.96
CA SER A 370 -16.24 15.69 -8.66
C SER A 370 -17.75 15.71 -8.50
N ALA A 371 -18.49 15.57 -9.59
CA ALA A 371 -19.96 15.55 -9.57
C ALA A 371 -20.50 14.29 -8.86
N ARG A 372 -19.75 13.19 -8.90
CA ARG A 372 -20.08 11.91 -8.25
C ARG A 372 -18.83 11.34 -7.57
N PRO A 373 -18.38 11.95 -6.46
CA PRO A 373 -17.15 11.53 -5.80
C PRO A 373 -17.26 10.10 -5.28
N GLU A 374 -18.46 9.60 -4.99
CA GLU A 374 -18.70 8.21 -4.58
C GLU A 374 -18.44 7.17 -5.67
N ARG A 375 -18.34 7.60 -6.93
CA ARG A 375 -17.95 6.77 -8.08
C ARG A 375 -16.52 7.02 -8.54
N LEU A 376 -15.81 7.90 -7.84
CA LEU A 376 -14.49 8.37 -8.20
C LEU A 376 -14.45 9.07 -9.59
N ASP A 377 -15.54 9.74 -9.98
CA ASP A 377 -15.58 10.51 -11.23
C ASP A 377 -14.50 11.62 -11.16
N GLU A 378 -13.55 11.62 -12.08
CA GLU A 378 -12.37 12.48 -11.99
C GLU A 378 -12.64 13.95 -12.34
N VAL A 379 -11.86 14.82 -11.71
CA VAL A 379 -11.71 16.24 -12.03
C VAL A 379 -10.29 16.45 -12.49
N ARG A 380 -10.13 17.09 -13.66
CA ARG A 380 -8.81 17.45 -14.17
C ARG A 380 -8.14 18.49 -13.26
N PRO A 381 -6.94 18.21 -12.70
CA PRO A 381 -6.16 19.19 -11.95
C PRO A 381 -5.87 20.44 -12.76
N ASP A 382 -5.91 21.63 -12.12
CA ASP A 382 -5.53 22.88 -12.78
C ASP A 382 -4.02 22.91 -13.09
N ARG A 383 -3.21 22.36 -12.18
CA ARG A 383 -1.76 22.26 -12.29
C ARG A 383 -1.26 21.12 -11.42
N LEU A 384 -0.19 20.45 -11.82
CA LEU A 384 0.40 19.34 -11.06
C LEU A 384 1.81 19.69 -10.54
N PRO A 385 2.27 19.14 -9.40
CA PRO A 385 3.61 19.42 -8.85
C PRO A 385 4.74 19.17 -9.85
N GLU A 386 4.67 18.11 -10.64
CA GLU A 386 5.63 17.78 -11.70
C GLU A 386 5.71 18.83 -12.83
N THR A 387 4.73 19.75 -12.91
CA THR A 387 4.73 20.87 -13.87
C THR A 387 5.27 22.18 -13.27
N VAL A 388 5.76 22.16 -12.03
CA VAL A 388 6.35 23.31 -11.35
C VAL A 388 7.87 23.30 -11.55
N GLY A 389 8.43 24.41 -12.05
CA GLY A 389 9.85 24.47 -12.43
C GLY A 389 10.19 23.75 -13.73
N GLY A 390 9.25 22.98 -14.28
CA GLY A 390 9.21 22.56 -15.68
C GLY A 390 8.58 23.65 -16.53
N VAL A 391 9.17 23.93 -17.69
CA VAL A 391 8.45 24.59 -18.78
C VAL A 391 7.14 23.79 -18.97
N PRO A 392 5.97 24.45 -19.15
CA PRO A 392 4.74 23.74 -19.45
C PRO A 392 5.01 22.66 -20.49
N ALA A 393 4.51 21.44 -20.25
CA ALA A 393 4.56 20.36 -21.23
C ALA A 393 4.12 20.91 -22.60
N GLY A 394 5.10 21.18 -23.45
CA GLY A 394 4.94 22.08 -24.60
C GLY A 394 5.91 23.27 -24.67
N GLN A 395 7.21 23.05 -24.48
CA GLN A 395 8.32 23.65 -25.27
C GLN A 395 9.66 23.13 -24.71
N GLY A 396 10.16 22.03 -25.27
CA GLY A 396 11.52 21.55 -24.97
C GLY A 396 12.56 22.54 -25.50
N GLY A 397 13.38 23.09 -24.60
CA GLY A 397 14.52 23.95 -24.91
C GLY A 397 15.83 23.30 -24.51
N GLU A 398 16.91 23.63 -25.22
CA GLU A 398 18.22 22.95 -25.29
C GLU A 398 19.08 22.93 -24.00
N ASP A 399 18.56 23.31 -22.83
CA ASP A 399 19.34 23.53 -21.58
C ASP A 399 19.35 22.32 -20.60
N GLU A 400 18.95 21.14 -21.08
CA GLU A 400 19.10 19.80 -20.48
C GLU A 400 20.58 19.44 -20.14
N PRO A 401 21.06 19.11 -18.91
CA PRO A 401 22.42 18.59 -18.76
C PRO A 401 22.50 17.20 -19.41
N ASP A 402 23.48 17.04 -20.31
CA ASP A 402 23.68 15.80 -21.03
C ASP A 402 24.39 14.79 -20.13
N LEU A 403 23.68 13.75 -19.70
CA LEU A 403 24.19 12.68 -18.82
C LEU A 403 25.43 11.99 -19.39
N PHE A 404 25.60 12.11 -20.71
CA PHE A 404 26.75 11.60 -21.43
C PHE A 404 28.00 12.50 -21.32
N GLU A 405 27.82 13.82 -21.42
CA GLU A 405 28.91 14.80 -21.43
C GLU A 405 29.26 15.33 -20.02
N MET A 406 28.46 15.03 -18.98
CA MET A 406 28.73 15.47 -17.60
C MET A 406 29.99 14.80 -17.01
N ASP A 407 30.58 15.38 -15.95
CA ASP A 407 31.77 14.82 -15.32
C ASP A 407 31.47 13.43 -14.68
N PRO A 408 32.40 12.45 -14.70
CA PRO A 408 32.15 11.15 -14.06
C PRO A 408 31.79 11.24 -12.58
N LEU A 409 32.39 12.17 -11.84
CA LEU A 409 32.06 12.36 -10.42
C LEU A 409 30.66 12.97 -10.27
N ASP A 410 30.30 13.93 -11.13
CA ASP A 410 28.95 14.52 -11.14
C ASP A 410 27.88 13.48 -11.49
N PHE A 411 28.20 12.51 -12.36
CA PHE A 411 27.30 11.40 -12.69
C PHE A 411 27.13 10.44 -11.51
N GLU A 412 28.21 10.10 -10.81
CA GLU A 412 28.17 9.29 -9.59
C GLU A 412 27.36 9.98 -8.48
N ASP A 413 27.53 11.30 -8.31
CA ASP A 413 26.78 12.11 -7.36
C ASP A 413 25.29 12.19 -7.73
N LEU A 414 24.95 12.28 -9.02
CA LEU A 414 23.57 12.24 -9.50
C LEU A 414 22.89 10.89 -9.20
N ILE A 415 23.62 9.78 -9.40
CA ILE A 415 23.11 8.44 -9.05
C ILE A 415 22.97 8.31 -7.53
N ALA A 416 23.93 8.81 -6.75
CA ALA A 416 23.83 8.83 -5.30
C ALA A 416 22.60 9.63 -4.83
N GLU A 417 22.31 10.77 -5.45
CA GLU A 417 21.13 11.58 -5.14
C GLU A 417 19.82 10.89 -5.53
N LEU A 418 19.78 10.23 -6.69
CA LEU A 418 18.63 9.43 -7.12
C LEU A 418 18.26 8.37 -6.08
N PHE A 419 19.23 7.60 -5.59
CA PHE A 419 18.96 6.55 -4.59
C PHE A 419 18.66 7.14 -3.21
N ARG A 420 19.21 8.31 -2.86
CA ARG A 420 18.85 9.02 -1.63
C ARG A 420 17.39 9.48 -1.66
N LEU A 421 16.92 10.06 -2.76
CA LEU A 421 15.53 10.49 -2.94
C LEU A 421 14.53 9.32 -2.91
N ARG A 422 14.96 8.13 -3.36
CA ARG A 422 14.17 6.89 -3.22
C ARG A 422 14.21 6.24 -1.83
N GLY A 423 14.80 6.91 -0.84
CA GLY A 423 14.75 6.49 0.57
C GLY A 423 15.90 5.60 1.04
N PHE A 424 16.95 5.38 0.23
CA PHE A 424 18.11 4.59 0.64
C PHE A 424 19.15 5.45 1.39
N ARG A 425 19.82 4.87 2.39
CA ARG A 425 20.96 5.53 3.04
C ARG A 425 22.21 5.36 2.19
N VAL A 426 22.61 6.41 1.49
CA VAL A 426 23.76 6.38 0.58
C VAL A 426 25.06 6.77 1.31
N MET A 427 26.09 5.93 1.19
CA MET A 427 27.45 6.14 1.69
C MET A 427 28.38 6.35 0.49
N THR A 428 28.76 7.60 0.22
CA THR A 428 29.71 7.91 -0.86
C THR A 428 31.10 7.41 -0.49
N THR A 429 31.67 6.50 -1.28
CA THR A 429 32.99 5.93 -1.05
C THR A 429 34.06 6.96 -1.42
N ALA A 430 34.44 7.81 -0.46
CA ALA A 430 35.54 8.74 -0.66
C ALA A 430 36.87 7.97 -0.83
N ARG A 431 37.38 7.92 -2.07
CA ARG A 431 38.77 7.58 -2.43
C ARG A 431 39.38 6.41 -1.63
N SER A 432 38.97 5.16 -1.91
CA SER A 432 39.86 4.01 -1.73
C SER A 432 39.86 3.18 -3.01
N GLY A 433 41.04 2.72 -3.41
CA GLY A 433 41.26 1.93 -4.62
C GLY A 433 40.72 0.50 -4.49
N ASP A 434 39.42 0.36 -4.21
CA ASP A 434 38.74 -0.92 -4.07
C ASP A 434 37.83 -1.16 -5.28
N VAL A 435 38.34 -2.03 -6.17
CA VAL A 435 37.63 -2.91 -7.12
C VAL A 435 36.17 -2.49 -7.47
N GLY A 436 36.02 -1.37 -8.18
CA GLY A 436 34.89 -1.14 -9.09
C GLY A 436 33.52 -0.77 -8.52
N VAL A 437 33.40 -0.37 -7.25
CA VAL A 437 32.15 0.18 -6.69
C VAL A 437 32.15 1.71 -6.79
N ASP A 438 31.08 2.27 -7.35
CA ASP A 438 30.96 3.72 -7.54
C ASP A 438 30.07 4.35 -6.44
N VAL A 439 29.00 3.65 -5.99
CA VAL A 439 28.12 4.09 -4.88
C VAL A 439 27.72 2.89 -4.01
N VAL A 440 27.70 3.07 -2.68
CA VAL A 440 27.14 2.08 -1.73
C VAL A 440 25.87 2.65 -1.12
N ALA A 441 24.77 1.92 -1.21
CA ALA A 441 23.49 2.26 -0.61
C ALA A 441 23.10 1.21 0.44
N GLU A 442 22.33 1.59 1.45
CA GLU A 442 21.77 0.68 2.43
C GLU A 442 20.25 0.89 2.50
N ASP A 443 19.53 -0.20 2.29
CA ASP A 443 18.09 -0.26 2.55
C ASP A 443 17.87 -0.51 4.05
N LEU A 444 17.14 0.39 4.70
CA LEU A 444 16.90 0.36 6.14
C LEU A 444 15.68 -0.49 6.54
N ASP A 445 15.02 -1.14 5.57
CA ASP A 445 13.91 -2.05 5.86
C ASP A 445 14.36 -3.20 6.80
N PRO A 446 13.68 -3.42 7.94
CA PRO A 446 14.12 -4.41 8.93
C PRO A 446 13.91 -5.88 8.50
N VAL A 447 13.20 -6.13 7.40
CA VAL A 447 12.84 -7.46 6.90
C VAL A 447 13.56 -7.78 5.59
N THR A 448 13.66 -6.82 4.67
CA THR A 448 14.28 -6.99 3.34
C THR A 448 15.53 -6.14 3.14
N GLY A 449 15.84 -5.26 4.09
CA GLY A 449 16.92 -4.30 3.98
C GLY A 449 18.31 -4.91 4.13
N GLY A 450 19.31 -4.13 3.74
CA GLY A 450 20.71 -4.55 3.70
C GLY A 450 21.52 -3.74 2.71
N LYS A 451 22.80 -4.09 2.61
CA LYS A 451 23.77 -3.36 1.80
C LYS A 451 23.58 -3.62 0.31
N ILE A 452 23.51 -2.56 -0.48
CA ILE A 452 23.38 -2.55 -1.93
C ILE A 452 24.64 -1.89 -2.51
N VAL A 453 25.25 -2.53 -3.51
CA VAL A 453 26.35 -1.92 -4.26
C VAL A 453 25.84 -1.45 -5.61
N ILE A 454 26.21 -0.23 -5.98
CA ILE A 454 25.78 0.42 -7.21
C ILE A 454 27.03 0.77 -8.00
N GLN A 455 27.03 0.36 -9.26
CA GLN A 455 28.09 0.64 -10.20
C GLN A 455 27.50 1.51 -11.32
N ALA A 456 28.05 2.69 -11.53
CA ALA A 456 27.63 3.67 -12.50
C ALA A 456 28.67 3.71 -13.64
N LYS A 457 28.28 3.31 -14.85
CA LYS A 457 29.19 3.30 -16.01
C LYS A 457 28.60 4.08 -17.18
N ARG A 458 29.27 5.14 -17.58
CA ARG A 458 28.89 5.94 -18.76
C ARG A 458 29.42 5.26 -20.02
N TYR A 459 28.52 4.67 -20.81
CA TYR A 459 28.85 4.01 -22.07
C TYR A 459 28.18 4.73 -23.25
N LYS A 460 28.87 4.77 -24.40
CA LYS A 460 28.34 5.31 -25.67
C LYS A 460 27.59 4.27 -26.52
N LYS A 461 27.73 2.99 -26.16
CA LYS A 461 27.19 1.83 -26.87
C LYS A 461 26.73 0.81 -25.84
N THR A 462 26.00 -0.20 -26.29
CA THR A 462 25.49 -1.28 -25.44
C THR A 462 26.57 -1.84 -24.52
N VAL A 463 26.25 -1.95 -23.23
CA VAL A 463 27.18 -2.45 -22.20
C VAL A 463 27.51 -3.93 -22.47
N PRO A 464 28.80 -4.33 -22.49
CA PRO A 464 29.17 -5.73 -22.71
C PRO A 464 28.81 -6.59 -21.50
N PRO A 465 28.41 -7.87 -21.70
CA PRO A 465 28.06 -8.78 -20.61
C PRO A 465 29.17 -9.02 -19.56
N THR A 466 30.42 -8.65 -19.87
CA THR A 466 31.54 -8.71 -18.93
C THR A 466 31.36 -7.75 -17.74
N ALA A 467 30.79 -6.55 -17.96
CA ALA A 467 30.58 -5.58 -16.88
C ALA A 467 29.56 -6.07 -15.84
N VAL A 468 28.53 -6.80 -16.29
CA VAL A 468 27.51 -7.42 -15.41
C VAL A 468 28.12 -8.55 -14.58
N ARG A 469 29.06 -9.32 -15.15
CA ARG A 469 29.80 -10.38 -14.46
C ARG A 469 30.75 -9.83 -13.38
N ASP A 470 31.37 -8.70 -13.67
CA ASP A 470 32.27 -8.02 -12.73
C ASP A 470 31.50 -7.46 -11.53
N LEU A 471 30.28 -6.94 -11.74
CA LEU A 471 29.39 -6.51 -10.67
C LEU A 471 29.02 -7.66 -9.73
N GLU A 472 28.78 -8.88 -10.26
CA GLU A 472 28.48 -10.05 -9.42
C GLU A 472 29.62 -10.37 -8.45
N SER A 473 30.87 -10.28 -8.92
CA SER A 473 32.06 -10.48 -8.08
C SER A 473 32.15 -9.42 -6.99
N THR A 474 31.75 -8.19 -7.32
CA THR A 474 31.76 -7.04 -6.43
C THR A 474 30.69 -7.15 -5.33
N VAL A 475 29.47 -7.59 -5.67
CA VAL A 475 28.40 -7.88 -4.70
C VAL A 475 28.85 -8.90 -3.66
N ARG A 476 29.49 -9.99 -4.10
CA ARG A 476 30.01 -11.05 -3.20
C ARG A 476 31.15 -10.55 -2.32
N HIS A 477 32.05 -9.73 -2.86
CA HIS A 477 33.19 -9.20 -2.12
C HIS A 477 32.74 -8.24 -0.99
N HIS A 478 31.74 -7.40 -1.25
CA HIS A 478 31.24 -6.41 -0.29
C HIS A 478 30.15 -6.92 0.65
N GLY A 479 29.75 -8.19 0.53
CA GLY A 479 28.67 -8.80 1.31
C GLY A 479 27.31 -8.14 1.08
N ALA A 480 27.08 -7.62 -0.13
CA ALA A 480 25.85 -6.92 -0.49
C ALA A 480 24.73 -7.92 -0.81
N ILE A 481 23.51 -7.57 -0.42
CA ILE A 481 22.31 -8.37 -0.71
C ILE A 481 21.82 -8.16 -2.14
N LYS A 482 22.26 -7.07 -2.80
CA LYS A 482 21.87 -6.69 -4.15
C LYS A 482 22.95 -5.83 -4.82
N GLY A 483 23.13 -6.02 -6.12
CA GLY A 483 23.97 -5.17 -6.98
C GLY A 483 23.13 -4.45 -8.04
N ILE A 484 23.42 -3.18 -8.31
CA ILE A 484 22.75 -2.40 -9.34
C ILE A 484 23.79 -1.86 -10.32
N LEU A 485 23.62 -2.12 -11.62
CA LEU A 485 24.43 -1.52 -12.68
C LEU A 485 23.62 -0.44 -13.39
N VAL A 486 24.10 0.80 -13.34
CA VAL A 486 23.49 1.96 -13.97
C VAL A 486 24.35 2.41 -15.15
N THR A 487 23.72 2.69 -16.29
CA THR A 487 24.43 3.13 -17.51
C THR A 487 23.66 4.19 -18.28
N THR A 488 24.38 4.98 -19.08
CA THR A 488 23.81 5.94 -20.03
C THR A 488 23.39 5.31 -21.37
N ALA A 489 23.65 4.01 -21.55
CA ALA A 489 23.31 3.25 -22.76
C ALA A 489 22.34 2.09 -22.46
N GLY A 490 22.03 1.25 -23.45
CA GLY A 490 21.28 0.01 -23.21
C GLY A 490 22.17 -1.15 -22.74
N PHE A 491 21.55 -2.22 -22.24
CA PHE A 491 22.19 -3.52 -22.03
C PHE A 491 21.84 -4.48 -23.17
N GLY A 492 22.77 -5.37 -23.54
CA GLY A 492 22.49 -6.39 -24.55
C GLY A 492 21.65 -7.52 -23.97
N ARG A 493 20.90 -8.26 -24.81
CA ARG A 493 20.04 -9.40 -24.39
C ARG A 493 20.74 -10.36 -23.42
N GLY A 494 21.98 -10.76 -23.70
CA GLY A 494 22.77 -11.64 -22.82
C GLY A 494 23.16 -11.06 -21.45
N SER A 495 22.89 -9.78 -21.18
CA SER A 495 23.01 -9.18 -19.85
C SER A 495 21.75 -9.41 -19.01
N TYR A 496 20.57 -9.34 -19.63
CA TYR A 496 19.29 -9.62 -18.96
C TYR A 496 19.11 -11.12 -18.68
N SER A 497 19.48 -12.00 -19.63
CA SER A 497 19.50 -13.46 -19.39
C SER A 497 20.49 -13.85 -18.27
N TYR A 498 21.55 -13.07 -18.06
CA TYR A 498 22.57 -13.38 -17.06
C TYR A 498 22.17 -13.04 -15.61
N ILE A 499 21.33 -12.02 -15.43
CA ILE A 499 20.87 -11.58 -14.10
C ILE A 499 19.66 -12.38 -13.59
N GLU A 500 19.06 -13.23 -14.43
CA GLU A 500 17.90 -14.03 -14.06
C GLU A 500 18.22 -14.95 -12.88
N GLY A 501 17.43 -14.83 -11.79
CA GLY A 501 17.66 -15.55 -10.54
C GLY A 501 18.86 -15.08 -9.71
N LYS A 502 19.51 -13.95 -10.07
CA LYS A 502 20.64 -13.38 -9.32
C LYS A 502 20.25 -12.08 -8.62
N PRO A 503 20.94 -11.70 -7.52
CA PRO A 503 20.68 -10.44 -6.81
C PRO A 503 21.28 -9.24 -7.57
N LEU A 504 20.98 -9.11 -8.87
CA LEU A 504 21.48 -8.06 -9.74
C LEU A 504 20.33 -7.34 -10.43
N THR A 505 20.44 -6.02 -10.59
CA THR A 505 19.49 -5.19 -11.32
C THR A 505 20.23 -4.30 -12.29
N LEU A 506 19.67 -4.14 -13.48
CA LEU A 506 20.23 -3.32 -14.54
C LEU A 506 19.32 -2.11 -14.75
N VAL A 507 19.90 -0.91 -14.85
CA VAL A 507 19.19 0.34 -15.12
C VAL A 507 19.82 0.98 -16.36
N SER A 508 19.09 0.92 -17.47
CA SER A 508 19.53 1.44 -18.77
C SER A 508 19.40 2.97 -18.84
N GLY A 509 19.97 3.58 -19.88
CA GLY A 509 19.91 5.02 -20.09
C GLY A 509 18.48 5.59 -20.09
N PRO A 510 17.52 5.03 -20.87
CA PRO A 510 16.14 5.49 -20.87
C PRO A 510 15.45 5.32 -19.51
N GLU A 511 15.62 4.15 -18.87
CA GLU A 511 15.09 3.89 -17.52
C GLU A 511 15.71 4.85 -16.48
N LEU A 512 16.99 5.20 -16.63
CA LEU A 512 17.63 6.18 -15.78
C LEU A 512 16.99 7.57 -15.97
N VAL A 513 16.72 7.99 -17.20
CA VAL A 513 16.03 9.28 -17.46
C VAL A 513 14.63 9.27 -16.87
N GLU A 514 13.90 8.16 -16.98
CA GLU A 514 12.58 8.01 -16.36
C GLU A 514 12.67 8.06 -14.83
N LEU A 515 13.61 7.32 -14.22
CA LEU A 515 13.83 7.34 -12.79
C LEU A 515 14.28 8.71 -12.28
N LEU A 516 15.08 9.45 -13.06
CA LEU A 516 15.46 10.82 -12.76
C LEU A 516 14.23 11.74 -12.85
N ALA A 517 13.42 11.62 -13.91
CA ALA A 517 12.20 12.41 -14.10
C ALA A 517 11.16 12.16 -13.01
N GLU A 518 10.97 10.90 -12.59
CA GLU A 518 10.10 10.51 -11.46
C GLU A 518 10.50 11.20 -10.15
N GLN A 519 11.79 11.49 -9.98
CA GLN A 519 12.34 12.15 -8.79
C GLN A 519 12.63 13.65 -9.02
N GLY A 520 12.21 14.22 -10.15
CA GLY A 520 12.42 15.62 -10.50
C GLY A 520 13.88 16.01 -10.81
N LEU A 521 14.76 15.03 -11.01
CA LEU A 521 16.16 15.23 -11.38
C LEU A 521 16.29 15.43 -12.90
N ARG A 522 17.16 16.37 -13.30
CA ARG A 522 17.38 16.73 -14.72
C ARG A 522 18.47 15.88 -15.34
N GLY A 523 18.20 15.31 -16.51
CA GLY A 523 19.19 14.57 -17.28
C GLY A 523 18.65 14.18 -18.64
N ARG A 524 19.32 14.61 -19.71
CA ARG A 524 19.03 14.15 -21.08
C ARG A 524 20.13 13.23 -21.58
N LEU A 525 19.77 12.34 -22.48
CA LEU A 525 20.72 11.62 -23.31
C LEU A 525 20.90 12.42 -24.61
N GLY A 526 22.08 12.97 -24.86
CA GLY A 526 22.37 13.76 -26.05
C GLY A 526 21.99 13.09 -27.37
N GLY A 527 21.09 13.74 -28.11
CA GLY A 527 20.85 13.49 -29.52
C GLY A 527 21.77 14.35 -30.38
N GLY A 528 22.59 13.72 -31.23
CA GLY A 528 23.24 14.43 -32.33
C GLY A 528 22.19 14.90 -33.35
N SER A 529 22.04 16.22 -33.47
CA SER A 529 21.49 16.99 -34.61
C SER A 529 20.59 16.25 -35.63
N ALA A 530 19.28 16.52 -35.57
CA ALA A 530 18.45 16.74 -36.76
C ALA A 530 17.32 17.75 -36.42
N PRO A 531 17.01 18.71 -37.30
CA PRO A 531 16.21 19.88 -36.95
C PRO A 531 14.72 19.57 -36.78
N THR A 532 14.12 20.22 -35.79
CA THR A 532 12.69 20.26 -35.49
C THR A 532 11.89 20.91 -36.63
N PRO A 533 10.78 20.30 -37.11
CA PRO A 533 9.69 21.07 -37.68
C PRO A 533 8.73 21.48 -36.56
N ALA A 534 8.39 22.77 -36.56
CA ALA A 534 7.46 23.41 -35.65
C ALA A 534 6.08 22.75 -35.59
N ALA A 535 5.41 23.02 -34.48
CA ALA A 535 4.01 22.66 -34.21
C ALA A 535 3.10 22.87 -35.43
N ALA A 536 2.38 21.82 -35.81
CA ALA A 536 1.16 21.92 -36.59
C ALA A 536 -0.02 21.58 -35.67
N GLU A 537 -0.96 22.51 -35.57
CA GLU A 537 -2.34 22.26 -35.15
C GLU A 537 -2.95 21.04 -35.88
N PRO A 538 -4.01 20.40 -35.34
CA PRO A 538 -4.49 19.12 -35.83
C PRO A 538 -5.02 19.25 -37.27
N ARG A 539 -4.18 18.89 -38.23
CA ARG A 539 -4.59 18.59 -39.61
C ARG A 539 -4.96 17.13 -39.69
N GLU A 540 -6.20 16.86 -40.09
CA GLU A 540 -6.57 15.59 -40.69
C GLU A 540 -5.51 15.21 -41.74
N GLU A 541 -4.78 14.11 -41.51
CA GLU A 541 -3.82 13.61 -42.49
C GLU A 541 -4.58 13.20 -43.77
N PRO A 542 -4.12 13.60 -44.97
CA PRO A 542 -4.74 13.14 -46.19
C PRO A 542 -4.50 11.64 -46.34
N ALA A 543 -5.57 10.86 -46.23
CA ALA A 543 -5.60 9.45 -46.59
C ALA A 543 -5.12 9.29 -48.04
N GLY A 544 -3.90 8.79 -48.24
CA GLY A 544 -3.44 8.51 -49.60
C GLY A 544 -1.97 8.18 -49.83
N ALA A 545 -1.04 8.42 -48.89
CA ALA A 545 0.40 8.23 -49.17
C ALA A 545 1.03 6.94 -48.60
N ARG A 546 0.47 6.34 -47.55
CA ARG A 546 1.04 5.17 -46.86
C ARG A 546 0.06 4.01 -46.81
N SER A 547 0.59 2.78 -46.86
CA SER A 547 -0.20 1.58 -46.64
C SER A 547 -0.47 1.40 -45.15
N SER A 548 -1.66 0.94 -44.78
CA SER A 548 -2.01 0.64 -43.40
C SER A 548 -2.75 -0.70 -43.31
N LEU A 549 -2.33 -1.56 -42.40
CA LEU A 549 -3.05 -2.75 -41.99
C LEU A 549 -3.65 -2.51 -40.61
N THR A 550 -4.91 -2.87 -40.42
CA THR A 550 -5.54 -2.90 -39.09
C THR A 550 -6.00 -4.32 -38.83
N VAL A 551 -5.48 -4.91 -37.76
CA VAL A 551 -5.88 -6.23 -37.27
C VAL A 551 -6.90 -6.01 -36.17
N SER A 552 -8.09 -6.57 -36.30
CA SER A 552 -9.17 -6.45 -35.32
C SER A 552 -9.60 -7.81 -34.79
N TRP A 553 -9.97 -7.91 -33.52
CA TRP A 553 -10.51 -9.11 -32.87
C TRP A 553 -11.48 -8.74 -31.76
N GLN A 554 -12.24 -9.71 -31.24
CA GLN A 554 -13.08 -9.51 -30.06
C GLN A 554 -12.24 -9.65 -28.79
N SER A 555 -12.48 -8.77 -27.81
CA SER A 555 -11.77 -8.68 -26.55
C SER A 555 -12.01 -9.88 -25.61
N ARG A 556 -12.87 -10.83 -26.00
CA ARG A 556 -13.26 -11.99 -25.19
C ARG A 556 -13.42 -13.25 -26.04
N THR A 557 -13.14 -14.41 -25.46
CA THR A 557 -13.51 -15.72 -26.02
C THR A 557 -15.03 -15.94 -25.94
N ALA A 558 -15.54 -17.02 -26.54
CA ALA A 558 -16.94 -17.44 -26.38
C ALA A 558 -17.27 -17.86 -24.93
N GLY A 559 -16.26 -18.24 -24.14
CA GLY A 559 -16.40 -18.50 -22.70
C GLY A 559 -16.50 -17.22 -21.86
N GLY A 560 -16.22 -16.05 -22.46
CA GLY A 560 -16.24 -14.76 -21.78
C GLY A 560 -14.90 -14.32 -21.20
N ASP A 561 -13.85 -15.15 -21.29
CA ASP A 561 -12.51 -14.82 -20.82
C ASP A 561 -11.89 -13.71 -21.68
N PRO A 562 -11.17 -12.74 -21.09
CA PRO A 562 -10.48 -11.71 -21.85
C PRO A 562 -9.42 -12.32 -22.78
N VAL A 563 -9.24 -11.71 -23.96
CA VAL A 563 -8.24 -12.11 -24.94
C VAL A 563 -7.52 -10.89 -25.48
N ASP A 564 -6.20 -10.92 -25.40
CA ASP A 564 -5.32 -9.97 -26.05
C ASP A 564 -4.38 -10.64 -27.04
N LEU A 565 -4.08 -9.90 -28.10
CA LEU A 565 -3.27 -10.34 -29.23
C LEU A 565 -2.10 -9.38 -29.44
N ASP A 566 -0.92 -9.96 -29.59
CA ASP A 566 0.28 -9.28 -30.04
C ASP A 566 0.36 -9.33 -31.56
N VAL A 567 0.29 -8.16 -32.20
CA VAL A 567 0.53 -8.03 -33.64
C VAL A 567 1.99 -7.72 -33.87
N THR A 568 2.62 -8.48 -34.76
CA THR A 568 4.03 -8.35 -35.06
C THR A 568 4.31 -8.28 -36.55
N ALA A 569 5.43 -7.66 -36.91
CA ALA A 569 5.92 -7.61 -38.28
C ALA A 569 7.41 -7.95 -38.38
N PHE A 570 7.78 -8.73 -39.38
CA PHE A 570 9.16 -9.14 -39.66
C PHE A 570 9.59 -8.60 -41.02
N LEU A 571 10.61 -7.75 -41.06
CA LEU A 571 11.19 -7.25 -42.31
C LEU A 571 12.30 -8.20 -42.74
N CYS A 572 12.03 -8.97 -43.79
CA CYS A 572 12.83 -10.12 -44.16
C CYS A 572 13.60 -9.94 -45.48
N ALA A 573 14.79 -10.54 -45.50
CA ALA A 573 15.59 -10.79 -46.69
C ALA A 573 15.89 -12.29 -46.75
N ARG A 574 15.65 -12.96 -47.89
CA ARG A 574 15.87 -14.40 -48.05
C ARG A 574 15.21 -15.25 -46.95
N GLY A 575 14.02 -14.84 -46.51
CA GLY A 575 13.22 -15.54 -45.50
C GLY A 575 13.69 -15.39 -44.05
N ARG A 576 14.63 -14.49 -43.74
CA ARG A 576 15.05 -14.16 -42.37
C ARG A 576 14.96 -12.67 -42.10
N VAL A 577 14.73 -12.29 -40.86
CA VAL A 577 14.76 -10.87 -40.45
C VAL A 577 16.15 -10.28 -40.68
N LEU A 578 16.23 -9.01 -41.11
CA LEU A 578 17.50 -8.34 -41.37
C LEU A 578 18.38 -8.21 -40.12
N SER A 579 17.75 -7.89 -38.98
CA SER A 579 18.35 -7.89 -37.64
C SER A 579 17.22 -7.95 -36.60
N ASP A 580 17.56 -8.12 -35.31
CA ASP A 580 16.57 -8.08 -34.22
C ASP A 580 15.79 -6.75 -34.18
N GLU A 581 16.38 -5.64 -34.63
CA GLU A 581 15.70 -4.33 -34.71
C GLU A 581 14.66 -4.25 -35.83
N HIS A 582 14.74 -5.14 -36.81
CA HIS A 582 13.80 -5.26 -37.93
C HIS A 582 12.64 -6.23 -37.63
N PHE A 583 12.54 -6.68 -36.38
CA PHE A 583 11.37 -7.34 -35.81
C PHE A 583 10.55 -6.30 -35.03
N VAL A 584 9.40 -5.92 -35.59
CA VAL A 584 8.51 -4.91 -35.03
C VAL A 584 7.42 -5.58 -34.20
N PHE A 585 7.34 -5.21 -32.93
CA PHE A 585 6.37 -5.74 -31.95
C PHE A 585 6.19 -4.71 -30.82
N PHE A 586 5.44 -5.02 -29.76
CA PHE A 586 5.09 -4.01 -28.73
C PHE A 586 6.32 -3.36 -28.04
N ASN A 587 7.40 -4.11 -27.78
CA ASN A 587 8.65 -3.55 -27.19
C ASN A 587 9.61 -2.97 -28.24
N ASN A 588 9.35 -3.16 -29.53
CA ASN A 588 10.09 -2.51 -30.62
C ASN A 588 9.08 -2.01 -31.66
N PRO A 589 8.35 -0.92 -31.37
CA PRO A 589 7.16 -0.54 -32.13
C PRO A 589 7.49 0.01 -33.53
N GLN A 590 8.76 0.14 -33.89
CA GLN A 590 9.19 0.69 -35.17
C GLN A 590 10.53 0.10 -35.62
N ASP A 591 10.71 -0.11 -36.93
CA ASP A 591 12.00 -0.51 -37.51
C ASP A 591 13.01 0.68 -37.54
N PRO A 592 14.32 0.43 -37.71
CA PRO A 592 15.35 1.49 -37.65
C PRO A 592 15.12 2.65 -38.62
N ASP A 593 14.58 2.37 -39.81
CA ASP A 593 14.33 3.39 -40.85
C ASP A 593 12.96 4.06 -40.71
N GLY A 594 12.15 3.57 -39.79
CA GLY A 594 10.80 4.02 -39.52
C GLY A 594 9.79 3.78 -40.64
N ALA A 595 10.09 2.86 -41.55
CA ALA A 595 9.23 2.47 -42.66
C ALA A 595 8.03 1.62 -42.20
N VAL A 596 8.14 0.88 -41.11
CA VAL A 596 7.09 0.05 -40.51
C VAL A 596 6.93 0.45 -39.05
N ARG A 597 5.71 0.86 -38.69
CA ARG A 597 5.36 1.25 -37.32
C ARG A 597 4.09 0.55 -36.85
N LEU A 598 4.17 -0.09 -35.70
CA LEU A 598 3.04 -0.60 -34.94
C LEU A 598 2.52 0.51 -34.02
N HIS A 599 1.22 0.77 -34.10
CA HIS A 599 0.53 1.71 -33.22
C HIS A 599 -0.09 0.96 -32.04
N PRO A 600 -0.29 1.63 -30.88
CA PRO A 600 -0.96 1.02 -29.73
C PRO A 600 -2.33 0.43 -30.10
N THR A 601 -2.65 -0.73 -29.50
CA THR A 601 -3.96 -1.35 -29.64
C THR A 601 -5.05 -0.41 -29.14
N ARG A 602 -6.02 -0.09 -30.01
CA ARG A 602 -7.17 0.74 -29.68
C ARG A 602 -8.30 -0.12 -29.13
N SER A 603 -8.78 0.27 -27.96
CA SER A 603 -9.98 -0.28 -27.32
C SER A 603 -10.91 0.88 -26.97
N VAL A 604 -12.19 0.77 -27.35
CA VAL A 604 -13.21 1.78 -27.01
C VAL A 604 -14.04 1.26 -25.85
N PRO A 605 -14.21 2.03 -24.75
CA PRO A 605 -15.04 1.60 -23.62
C PRO A 605 -16.46 1.23 -24.06
N GLY A 606 -16.87 0.00 -23.77
CA GLY A 606 -18.19 -0.53 -24.13
C GLY A 606 -18.27 -1.24 -25.50
N GLU A 607 -17.21 -1.19 -26.31
CA GLU A 607 -17.13 -1.95 -27.56
C GLU A 607 -16.31 -3.22 -27.35
N PRO A 608 -16.82 -4.40 -27.76
CA PRO A 608 -16.10 -5.66 -27.58
C PRO A 608 -14.98 -5.85 -28.61
N THR A 609 -14.84 -4.96 -29.60
CA THR A 609 -13.82 -5.09 -30.66
C THR A 609 -12.57 -4.29 -30.32
N ARG A 610 -11.42 -4.97 -30.35
CA ARG A 610 -10.08 -4.36 -30.26
C ARG A 610 -9.45 -4.28 -31.65
N ALA A 611 -8.56 -3.32 -31.85
CA ALA A 611 -7.83 -3.20 -33.12
C ALA A 611 -6.42 -2.63 -32.95
N ALA A 612 -5.43 -3.29 -33.56
CA ALA A 612 -4.06 -2.80 -33.66
C ALA A 612 -3.78 -2.36 -35.11
N ARG A 613 -3.13 -1.21 -35.29
CA ARG A 613 -2.80 -0.66 -36.61
C ARG A 613 -1.30 -0.73 -36.87
N LEU A 614 -0.93 -1.23 -38.05
CA LEU A 614 0.42 -1.20 -38.61
C LEU A 614 0.43 -0.24 -39.80
N THR A 615 1.30 0.77 -39.77
CA THR A 615 1.53 1.68 -40.91
C THR A 615 2.83 1.35 -41.61
N LEU A 616 2.79 1.24 -42.94
CA LEU A 616 3.91 0.83 -43.78
C LEU A 616 4.14 1.84 -44.91
N ASP A 617 5.36 2.37 -44.96
CA ASP A 617 5.90 3.17 -46.04
C ASP A 617 6.81 2.28 -46.92
N LEU A 618 6.16 1.51 -47.78
CA LEU A 618 6.80 0.44 -48.56
C LEU A 618 7.84 0.94 -49.58
N HIS A 619 7.83 2.24 -49.90
CA HIS A 619 8.83 2.90 -50.75
C HIS A 619 10.12 3.22 -50.01
N ARG A 620 10.03 3.38 -48.68
CA ARG A 620 11.18 3.69 -47.81
C ARG A 620 11.85 2.45 -47.23
N LEU A 621 11.30 1.25 -47.47
CA LEU A 621 11.93 0.01 -47.05
C LEU A 621 13.31 -0.16 -47.69
N PRO A 622 14.33 -0.60 -46.94
CA PRO A 622 15.64 -0.90 -47.48
C PRO A 622 15.55 -1.82 -48.70
N ALA A 623 16.46 -1.63 -49.66
CA ALA A 623 16.52 -2.47 -50.87
C ALA A 623 16.75 -3.96 -50.55
N ALA A 624 17.31 -4.25 -49.38
CA ALA A 624 17.53 -5.61 -48.89
C ALA A 624 16.22 -6.30 -48.43
N VAL A 625 15.17 -5.55 -48.08
CA VAL A 625 13.88 -6.13 -47.66
C VAL A 625 13.13 -6.63 -48.90
N GLU A 626 12.91 -7.93 -48.95
CA GLU A 626 12.18 -8.64 -50.01
C GLU A 626 10.72 -8.92 -49.58
N GLU A 627 10.49 -9.06 -48.28
CA GLU A 627 9.20 -9.42 -47.70
C GLU A 627 8.97 -8.74 -46.34
N VAL A 628 7.74 -8.29 -46.07
CA VAL A 628 7.32 -7.86 -44.73
C VAL A 628 6.18 -8.77 -44.26
N VAL A 629 6.50 -9.69 -43.37
CA VAL A 629 5.55 -10.67 -42.83
C VAL A 629 4.81 -10.07 -41.65
N VAL A 630 3.50 -10.23 -41.59
CA VAL A 630 2.65 -9.82 -40.46
C VAL A 630 2.09 -11.06 -39.78
N ALA A 631 2.25 -11.12 -38.47
CA ALA A 631 1.84 -12.25 -37.65
C ALA A 631 1.08 -11.78 -36.41
N VAL A 632 0.41 -12.74 -35.76
CA VAL A 632 -0.29 -12.51 -34.50
C VAL A 632 -0.06 -13.67 -33.55
N SER A 633 0.04 -13.37 -32.26
CA SER A 633 0.06 -14.35 -31.18
C SER A 633 -0.84 -13.92 -30.03
N THR A 634 -1.37 -14.86 -29.25
CA THR A 634 -2.00 -14.55 -27.95
C THR A 634 -0.94 -14.25 -26.91
N GLU A 635 -1.23 -13.33 -25.99
CA GLU A 635 -0.36 -13.04 -24.84
C GLU A 635 -0.20 -14.30 -23.95
N GLU A 636 1.04 -14.58 -23.53
CA GLU A 636 1.40 -15.79 -22.76
C GLU A 636 1.74 -15.42 -21.30
N GLU A 637 0.73 -15.17 -20.46
CA GLU A 637 0.96 -14.92 -19.02
C GLU A 637 1.27 -16.22 -18.24
N GLU A 638 0.63 -17.36 -18.59
CA GLU A 638 0.93 -18.70 -18.01
C GLU A 638 0.73 -19.82 -19.04
N PRO A 639 1.58 -20.87 -19.10
CA PRO A 639 1.42 -21.98 -20.02
C PRO A 639 0.29 -22.96 -19.61
N PRO A 640 -0.50 -23.50 -20.55
CA PRO A 640 -0.41 -23.29 -22.01
C PRO A 640 -1.13 -22.03 -22.48
N ALA A 641 -0.51 -21.32 -23.42
CA ALA A 641 -1.09 -20.16 -24.11
C ALA A 641 -2.43 -20.48 -24.79
N LEU A 642 -3.32 -19.49 -24.84
CA LEU A 642 -4.65 -19.66 -25.41
C LEU A 642 -4.57 -19.98 -26.93
N PRO A 643 -5.16 -21.08 -27.42
CA PRO A 643 -5.18 -21.37 -28.85
C PRO A 643 -5.93 -20.29 -29.64
N LEU A 644 -5.39 -19.86 -30.77
CA LEU A 644 -6.01 -18.83 -31.63
C LEU A 644 -7.41 -19.21 -32.13
N GLY A 645 -7.75 -20.50 -32.12
CA GLY A 645 -9.12 -20.98 -32.38
C GLY A 645 -10.19 -20.46 -31.42
N HIS A 646 -9.82 -19.96 -30.24
CA HIS A 646 -10.76 -19.37 -29.27
C HIS A 646 -10.99 -17.87 -29.48
N VAL A 647 -10.26 -17.25 -30.41
CA VAL A 647 -10.32 -15.81 -30.65
C VAL A 647 -11.36 -15.51 -31.72
N TYR A 648 -12.34 -14.67 -31.40
CA TYR A 648 -13.45 -14.36 -32.30
C TYR A 648 -13.20 -13.08 -33.09
N GLY A 649 -13.75 -13.02 -34.30
CA GLY A 649 -13.76 -11.80 -35.10
C GLY A 649 -12.39 -11.33 -35.59
N LEU A 650 -11.37 -12.19 -35.57
CA LEU A 650 -10.06 -11.88 -36.13
C LEU A 650 -10.21 -11.50 -37.61
N ALA A 651 -9.79 -10.30 -37.98
CA ALA A 651 -9.82 -9.84 -39.36
C ALA A 651 -8.70 -8.83 -39.60
N VAL A 652 -8.18 -8.82 -40.83
CA VAL A 652 -7.24 -7.82 -41.31
C VAL A 652 -7.97 -6.93 -42.30
N THR A 653 -7.97 -5.62 -42.07
CA THR A 653 -8.43 -4.61 -43.02
C THR A 653 -7.24 -3.79 -43.50
N ALA A 654 -7.11 -3.62 -44.81
CA ALA A 654 -5.97 -2.98 -45.44
C ALA A 654 -6.43 -1.76 -46.26
N SER A 655 -5.66 -0.68 -46.16
CA SER A 655 -5.68 0.43 -47.11
C SER A 655 -4.30 0.52 -47.73
N TYR A 656 -4.23 0.50 -49.05
CA TYR A 656 -2.95 0.48 -49.77
C TYR A 656 -2.58 1.87 -50.26
N GLY A 657 -1.33 2.27 -50.03
CA GLY A 657 -0.74 3.46 -50.62
C GLY A 657 -0.36 3.24 -52.10
N PRO A 658 0.18 4.26 -52.77
CA PRO A 658 0.56 4.18 -54.18
C PRO A 658 1.57 3.06 -54.41
N GLY A 659 1.39 2.23 -55.45
CA GLY A 659 2.31 1.13 -55.76
C GLY A 659 2.21 -0.08 -54.81
N ALA A 660 1.14 -0.17 -54.00
CA ALA A 660 0.84 -1.36 -53.20
C ALA A 660 -0.58 -1.89 -53.47
N GLY A 661 -0.80 -3.19 -53.30
CA GLY A 661 -2.10 -3.84 -53.57
C GLY A 661 -2.36 -5.09 -52.73
N GLY A 662 -3.61 -5.56 -52.74
CA GLY A 662 -4.05 -6.74 -51.99
C GLY A 662 -5.55 -6.67 -51.64
N PRO A 663 -6.09 -7.64 -50.90
CA PRO A 663 -7.48 -7.60 -50.48
C PRO A 663 -7.71 -6.54 -49.40
N ALA A 664 -8.72 -5.68 -49.59
CA ALA A 664 -9.08 -4.62 -48.64
C ALA A 664 -9.52 -5.16 -47.27
N ARG A 665 -10.04 -6.39 -47.22
CA ARG A 665 -10.36 -7.11 -45.99
C ARG A 665 -10.14 -8.60 -46.17
N TRP A 666 -9.57 -9.22 -45.16
CA TRP A 666 -9.39 -10.66 -45.06
C TRP A 666 -9.84 -11.13 -43.67
N PRO A 667 -10.86 -12.01 -43.58
CA PRO A 667 -11.21 -12.62 -42.30
C PRO A 667 -10.07 -13.58 -41.89
N GLY A 668 -9.58 -13.45 -40.66
CA GLY A 668 -8.59 -14.35 -40.09
C GLY A 668 -9.11 -15.78 -40.14
N ALA A 669 -8.43 -16.66 -40.87
CA ALA A 669 -8.82 -18.07 -40.97
C ALA A 669 -8.38 -18.85 -39.71
N ASN A 670 -8.68 -18.33 -38.52
CA ASN A 670 -8.20 -18.86 -37.25
C ASN A 670 -9.10 -19.95 -36.63
N GLY A 671 -10.23 -20.27 -37.26
CA GLY A 671 -11.14 -21.31 -36.80
C GLY A 671 -10.45 -22.66 -36.66
N GLY A 672 -10.39 -23.19 -35.43
CA GLY A 672 -9.79 -24.49 -35.14
C GLY A 672 -8.26 -24.51 -35.10
N VAL A 673 -7.57 -23.35 -35.08
CA VAL A 673 -6.11 -23.29 -34.91
C VAL A 673 -5.75 -23.65 -33.47
N PRO A 674 -5.00 -24.76 -33.24
CA PRO A 674 -4.65 -25.22 -31.89
C PRO A 674 -3.46 -24.46 -31.29
N ASP A 675 -2.72 -23.71 -32.10
CA ASP A 675 -1.54 -22.96 -31.67
C ASP A 675 -1.89 -21.53 -31.22
N SER A 676 -1.04 -20.95 -30.37
CA SER A 676 -1.14 -19.57 -29.87
C SER A 676 -0.64 -18.52 -30.86
N ALA A 677 -0.09 -18.92 -32.02
CA ALA A 677 0.48 -17.99 -33.02
C ALA A 677 0.14 -18.37 -34.48
N MET A 678 0.01 -17.36 -35.35
CA MET A 678 -0.13 -17.56 -36.80
C MET A 678 0.39 -16.40 -37.64
N LEU A 679 0.70 -16.68 -38.91
CA LEU A 679 0.93 -15.65 -39.92
C LEU A 679 -0.39 -15.17 -40.50
N LEU A 680 -0.59 -13.85 -40.55
CA LEU A 680 -1.76 -13.20 -41.15
C LEU A 680 -1.54 -12.90 -42.64
N GLY A 681 -0.30 -12.78 -43.08
CA GLY A 681 0.07 -12.54 -44.47
C GLY A 681 1.40 -11.82 -44.59
N ALA A 682 1.80 -11.49 -45.81
CA ALA A 682 3.03 -10.77 -46.07
C ALA A 682 2.92 -9.82 -47.26
N PHE A 683 3.59 -8.67 -47.18
CA PHE A 683 3.88 -7.86 -48.35
C PHE A 683 5.09 -8.44 -49.08
N GLN A 684 4.95 -8.74 -50.36
CA GLN A 684 6.03 -9.26 -51.21
C GLN A 684 6.24 -8.34 -52.41
N ARG A 685 7.50 -8.20 -52.86
CA ARG A 685 7.81 -7.43 -54.08
C ARG A 685 7.37 -8.21 -55.33
N ALA A 686 6.58 -7.57 -56.20
CA ALA A 686 6.17 -8.07 -57.50
C ALA A 686 6.50 -7.05 -58.60
N ASP A 687 6.44 -7.45 -59.88
CA ASP A 687 6.71 -6.58 -61.03
C ASP A 687 5.68 -5.43 -61.10
N GLY A 688 6.01 -4.30 -60.47
CA GLY A 688 5.16 -3.10 -60.41
C GLY A 688 4.84 -2.59 -59.00
N GLY A 689 5.31 -3.24 -57.93
CA GLY A 689 5.09 -2.74 -56.56
C GLY A 689 5.05 -3.83 -55.48
N TRP A 690 4.46 -3.51 -54.33
CA TRP A 690 4.31 -4.44 -53.21
C TRP A 690 2.91 -5.02 -53.14
N GLN A 691 2.78 -6.35 -53.08
CA GLN A 691 1.48 -7.03 -52.98
C GLN A 691 1.35 -7.71 -51.61
N PHE A 692 0.26 -7.46 -50.89
CA PHE A 692 -0.08 -8.19 -49.67
C PHE A 692 -0.79 -9.51 -50.02
N ALA A 693 -0.19 -10.62 -49.64
CA ALA A 693 -0.75 -11.95 -49.75
C ALA A 693 -1.19 -12.43 -48.35
N PRO A 694 -2.50 -12.56 -48.07
CA PRO A 694 -2.98 -13.09 -46.80
C PRO A 694 -2.55 -14.54 -46.59
N SER A 695 -2.36 -14.92 -45.33
CA SER A 695 -2.00 -16.25 -44.88
C SER A 695 -2.80 -16.60 -43.62
N GLY A 696 -3.03 -17.88 -43.37
CA GLY A 696 -3.61 -18.38 -42.12
C GLY A 696 -2.76 -19.50 -41.50
N ARG A 697 -1.45 -19.48 -41.78
CA ARG A 697 -0.55 -20.56 -41.38
C ARG A 697 -0.23 -20.47 -39.89
N ALA A 698 -0.67 -21.45 -39.12
CA ALA A 698 -0.34 -21.60 -37.70
C ALA A 698 1.17 -21.82 -37.48
N VAL A 699 1.66 -21.37 -36.33
CA VAL A 699 3.06 -21.51 -35.90
C VAL A 699 3.07 -22.03 -34.46
N THR A 700 3.76 -23.15 -34.25
CA THR A 700 3.91 -23.78 -32.93
C THR A 700 4.81 -22.94 -32.03
N ASN A 701 4.58 -23.00 -30.71
CA ASN A 701 5.36 -22.29 -29.67
C ASN A 701 5.19 -20.76 -29.66
N GLY A 702 4.00 -20.25 -30.01
CA GLY A 702 3.65 -18.86 -29.76
C GLY A 702 4.56 -17.84 -30.44
N LEU A 703 4.79 -16.72 -29.74
CA LEU A 703 5.67 -15.65 -30.23
C LEU A 703 7.12 -16.11 -30.38
N ALA A 704 7.61 -16.96 -29.47
CA ALA A 704 8.94 -17.55 -29.54
C ALA A 704 9.12 -18.39 -30.81
N GLY A 705 8.10 -19.15 -31.21
CA GLY A 705 8.05 -19.90 -32.46
C GLY A 705 8.07 -19.01 -33.70
N LEU A 706 7.32 -17.91 -33.68
CA LEU A 706 7.35 -16.89 -34.75
C LEU A 706 8.74 -16.27 -34.90
N ALA A 707 9.33 -15.82 -33.80
CA ALA A 707 10.66 -15.23 -33.78
C ALA A 707 11.73 -16.22 -34.29
N THR A 708 11.72 -17.45 -33.81
CA THR A 708 12.64 -18.51 -34.26
C THR A 708 12.47 -18.84 -35.75
N ALA A 709 11.22 -18.87 -36.25
CA ALA A 709 10.94 -19.18 -37.65
C ALA A 709 11.56 -18.17 -38.63
N PHE A 710 11.73 -16.91 -38.21
CA PHE A 710 12.37 -15.84 -39.01
C PHE A 710 13.82 -15.54 -38.60
N GLY A 711 14.42 -16.38 -37.74
CA GLY A 711 15.83 -16.33 -37.38
C GLY A 711 16.19 -15.28 -36.32
N VAL A 712 15.22 -14.80 -35.54
CA VAL A 712 15.44 -14.03 -34.30
C VAL A 712 15.89 -15.00 -33.22
N ALA A 713 16.97 -14.68 -32.51
CA ALA A 713 17.39 -15.47 -31.35
C ALA A 713 16.40 -15.27 -30.21
N VAL A 714 15.78 -16.37 -29.75
CA VAL A 714 14.93 -16.42 -28.57
C VAL A 714 15.66 -17.29 -27.55
N GLU A 715 16.09 -16.69 -26.43
CA GLU A 715 16.60 -17.41 -25.25
C GLU A 715 15.52 -17.49 -24.19
#